data_AF-A0A2C6C1J1-F1
#
_entry.id   AF-A0A2C6C1J1-F1
#
_cell.length_a   1.000
_cell.length_b   1.000
_cell.length_c   1.000
_cell.angle_alpha   90.00
_cell.angle_beta   90.00
_cell.angle_gamma   90.00
#
_symmetry.space_group_name_H-M   'P 1'
#
loop_
_entity.id
_entity.type
_entity.pdbx_description
1 polymer ?
#
loop_
_entity_poly.entity_id
_entity_poly.type
_entity_poly.pdbx_seq_one_letter_code
_entity_poly.pdbx_strand_id
1 'polypeptide(L)'
;MRTLLLLRGIQASGKSTWIKDNNLEAYTLSADNIRLNIANPVLLEDGSYEISQKYNKVTWELLYKYLEMRMQNGDFTIIDATHSDIKLMNKYRDLANTYKYTMYCLEFDVALEEALKRNKERDNYKYVPERVIERTYETIKNNEKLPSGLKKINSIDEIINFYTADVNEYKKVIIIGDIHSCAEPLKEVLKDFSEENLYVFVGDYFDRGIQAVETFKIMLDLLEKPNVILIEGNHEEKSVKKFIYDEEKYTKSFEETTLLPLLKEYDVDYVRASLKKIYKKLRQCFAFEFRGKKFLCTHGGLPLVPKLTLVSAKEMIHGVGKYETEIGEIYSENYKKDLCQDFIQVHGHRGINDGEYSYCLEARVEFGGELKILTIDNDGNIKKSGIKNDVYNRGLKLPMSDVTEKVEFNTANELINEMIGHKFITVKECDYNLISLNFNREAFNKKKWNDLTIKARGLFVDKDSGEVKIRSYNKFFNFGERHINLGYLNKYATYPIRVFKKYNGFLGLASVVNNEVVLTSKSVTSGKYKDIFQNIWDKVESGVKELLKQTMIENNCTAVFEVVSPEYDPHIIKYDKEYLYLLDFIENKLDLDTHNIDLEFSENLMKRVEFSSDLLTKKEELTRLENYDELYNFLHEKTMSLEEFEGYVLCDNSGLMFKFKLPYYILWKTRRAWLERYRSALAKGKKVEVTEKDEHRHFKKFLLKLGKDKLEGLSIIDVRELYEKEN
;
A
#
# COMPACT_ATOMS: atom_id res chain seq x y z
N MET A 1 -23.62 6.64 6.16
CA MET A 1 -23.75 5.19 6.38
C MET A 1 -22.61 4.72 7.28
N ARG A 2 -22.98 4.39 8.51
CA ARG A 2 -22.29 3.67 9.58
C ARG A 2 -23.47 3.19 10.40
N THR A 3 -23.71 1.89 10.41
CA THR A 3 -25.03 1.36 10.74
C THR A 3 -24.93 0.38 11.88
N LEU A 4 -25.70 0.62 12.94
CA LEU A 4 -25.86 -0.29 14.06
C LEU A 4 -27.30 -0.80 14.04
N LEU A 5 -27.49 -2.11 13.87
CA LEU A 5 -28.81 -2.73 13.95
C LEU A 5 -28.97 -3.44 15.29
N LEU A 6 -29.97 -3.07 16.06
CA LEU A 6 -30.37 -3.77 17.27
C LEU A 6 -31.53 -4.72 16.93
N LEU A 7 -31.38 -5.99 17.26
CA LEU A 7 -32.52 -6.92 17.21
C LEU A 7 -33.26 -6.85 18.54
N ARG A 8 -34.56 -6.62 18.53
CA ARG A 8 -35.37 -6.50 19.75
C ARG A 8 -36.46 -7.55 19.77
N GLY A 9 -36.60 -8.26 20.88
CA GLY A 9 -37.62 -9.31 21.04
C GLY A 9 -37.24 -10.31 22.12
N ILE A 10 -38.24 -11.04 22.62
CA ILE A 10 -38.06 -12.06 23.67
C ILE A 10 -37.15 -13.21 23.22
N GLN A 11 -36.69 -14.02 24.18
CA GLN A 11 -35.99 -15.27 23.86
C GLN A 11 -36.92 -16.18 23.04
N ALA A 12 -36.35 -17.01 22.17
CA ALA A 12 -37.11 -17.86 21.23
C ALA A 12 -38.00 -17.11 20.20
N SER A 13 -37.84 -15.80 20.03
CA SER A 13 -38.58 -15.01 19.02
C SER A 13 -38.13 -15.21 17.56
N GLY A 14 -37.10 -16.04 17.31
CA GLY A 14 -36.57 -16.29 15.95
C GLY A 14 -35.41 -15.41 15.49
N LYS A 15 -34.87 -14.51 16.34
CA LYS A 15 -33.73 -13.63 15.99
C LYS A 15 -32.54 -14.36 15.37
N SER A 16 -32.01 -15.38 16.05
CA SER A 16 -30.83 -16.11 15.58
C SER A 16 -31.10 -16.90 14.29
N THR A 17 -32.33 -17.39 14.10
CA THR A 17 -32.76 -18.02 12.84
C THR A 17 -32.78 -16.99 11.72
N TRP A 18 -33.36 -15.81 11.96
CA TRP A 18 -33.39 -14.73 10.98
C TRP A 18 -31.99 -14.25 10.58
N ILE A 19 -31.06 -14.15 11.52
CA ILE A 19 -29.65 -13.80 11.22
C ILE A 19 -29.06 -14.82 10.24
N LYS A 20 -29.27 -16.11 10.49
CA LYS A 20 -28.77 -17.21 9.65
C LYS A 20 -29.42 -17.22 8.27
N ASP A 21 -30.74 -17.08 8.21
CA ASP A 21 -31.49 -17.10 6.95
C ASP A 21 -31.09 -15.93 6.03
N ASN A 22 -30.58 -14.83 6.60
CA ASN A 22 -30.09 -13.66 5.85
C ASN A 22 -28.56 -13.65 5.63
N ASN A 23 -27.83 -14.68 6.07
CA ASN A 23 -26.36 -14.76 6.01
C ASN A 23 -25.64 -13.60 6.73
N LEU A 24 -26.13 -13.20 7.90
CA LEU A 24 -25.65 -12.04 8.66
C LEU A 24 -24.81 -12.39 9.89
N GLU A 25 -24.42 -13.65 10.08
CA GLU A 25 -23.66 -14.11 11.23
C GLU A 25 -22.33 -13.37 11.39
N ALA A 26 -21.60 -13.15 10.28
CA ALA A 26 -20.32 -12.45 10.28
C ALA A 26 -20.44 -10.98 10.78
N TYR A 27 -21.60 -10.38 10.57
CA TYR A 27 -21.91 -8.99 10.94
C TYR A 27 -22.53 -8.88 12.34
N THR A 28 -22.73 -10.00 13.06
CA THR A 28 -23.48 -10.03 14.33
C THR A 28 -22.56 -10.22 15.54
N LEU A 29 -22.78 -9.42 16.60
CA LEU A 29 -22.26 -9.67 17.95
C LEU A 29 -23.41 -10.20 18.83
N SER A 30 -23.29 -11.46 19.27
CA SER A 30 -24.26 -12.12 20.14
C SER A 30 -23.73 -12.27 21.56
N ALA A 31 -24.51 -11.81 22.54
CA ALA A 31 -24.15 -11.96 23.94
C ALA A 31 -24.03 -13.44 24.36
N ASP A 32 -24.87 -14.31 23.81
CA ASP A 32 -24.85 -15.76 24.12
C ASP A 32 -23.62 -16.45 23.54
N ASN A 33 -23.21 -16.10 22.31
CA ASN A 33 -21.97 -16.62 21.74
C ASN A 33 -20.74 -16.20 22.58
N ILE A 34 -20.73 -14.96 23.08
CA ILE A 34 -19.64 -14.50 23.95
C ILE A 34 -19.65 -15.27 25.28
N ARG A 35 -20.82 -15.55 25.87
CA ARG A 35 -20.91 -16.39 27.09
C ARG A 35 -20.34 -17.78 26.86
N LEU A 36 -20.69 -18.42 25.73
CA LEU A 36 -20.20 -19.75 25.36
C LEU A 36 -18.68 -19.77 25.08
N ASN A 37 -18.10 -18.66 24.61
CA ASN A 37 -16.66 -18.53 24.47
C ASN A 37 -15.93 -18.39 25.82
N ILE A 38 -16.60 -17.87 26.85
CA ILE A 38 -16.03 -17.70 28.20
C ILE A 38 -16.14 -19.00 29.02
N ALA A 39 -17.27 -19.70 28.91
CA ALA A 39 -17.53 -20.90 29.69
C ALA A 39 -18.41 -21.89 28.91
N ASN A 40 -18.15 -23.18 29.15
CA ASN A 40 -19.01 -24.27 28.69
C ASN A 40 -20.42 -24.15 29.32
N PRO A 41 -21.44 -24.80 28.73
CA PRO A 41 -22.71 -25.02 29.40
C PRO A 41 -22.54 -25.65 30.79
N VAL A 42 -23.36 -25.24 31.75
CA VAL A 42 -23.32 -25.71 33.13
C VAL A 42 -24.49 -26.65 33.42
N LEU A 43 -24.25 -27.68 34.25
CA LEU A 43 -25.26 -28.65 34.67
C LEU A 43 -26.10 -28.07 35.82
N LEU A 44 -27.42 -28.24 35.74
CA LEU A 44 -28.39 -27.85 36.76
C LEU A 44 -28.79 -29.02 37.67
N GLU A 45 -29.46 -28.72 38.79
CA GLU A 45 -29.88 -29.72 39.79
C GLU A 45 -30.84 -30.77 39.23
N ASP A 46 -31.62 -30.42 38.21
CA ASP A 46 -32.56 -31.32 37.52
C ASP A 46 -31.90 -32.15 36.40
N GLY A 47 -30.58 -32.03 36.21
CA GLY A 47 -29.82 -32.73 35.17
C GLY A 47 -29.85 -32.06 33.79
N SER A 48 -30.54 -30.92 33.65
CA SER A 48 -30.51 -30.11 32.42
C SER A 48 -29.25 -29.24 32.34
N TYR A 49 -29.02 -28.63 31.19
CA TYR A 49 -27.87 -27.73 30.97
C TYR A 49 -28.35 -26.32 30.67
N GLU A 50 -27.56 -25.30 31.01
CA GLU A 50 -27.82 -23.91 30.62
C GLU A 50 -26.56 -23.14 30.22
N ILE A 51 -26.73 -22.02 29.51
CA ILE A 51 -25.66 -21.03 29.31
C ILE A 51 -25.41 -20.29 30.62
N SER A 52 -24.19 -20.40 31.16
CA SER A 52 -23.83 -19.79 32.42
C SER A 52 -24.01 -18.26 32.41
N GLN A 53 -24.77 -17.75 33.38
CA GLN A 53 -24.93 -16.31 33.60
C GLN A 53 -23.88 -15.71 34.56
N LYS A 54 -22.98 -16.53 35.11
CA LYS A 54 -21.97 -16.13 36.12
C LYS A 54 -21.05 -15.01 35.63
N TYR A 55 -20.71 -15.00 34.34
CA TYR A 55 -19.76 -14.05 33.74
C TYR A 55 -20.42 -12.89 33.01
N ASN A 56 -21.71 -12.60 33.27
CA ASN A 56 -22.49 -11.61 32.52
C ASN A 56 -21.82 -10.22 32.46
N LYS A 57 -21.18 -9.76 33.54
CA LYS A 57 -20.43 -8.49 33.54
C LYS A 57 -19.30 -8.49 32.50
N VAL A 58 -18.47 -9.54 32.50
CA VAL A 58 -17.35 -9.70 31.57
C VAL A 58 -17.83 -9.87 30.14
N THR A 59 -18.94 -10.61 29.92
CA THR A 59 -19.57 -10.77 28.61
C THR A 59 -19.93 -9.41 27.99
N TRP A 60 -20.57 -8.54 28.76
CA TRP A 60 -20.94 -7.21 28.30
C TRP A 60 -19.72 -6.31 28.07
N GLU A 61 -18.72 -6.35 28.97
CA GLU A 61 -17.45 -5.63 28.77
C GLU A 61 -16.78 -6.03 27.45
N LEU A 62 -16.73 -7.33 27.12
CA LEU A 62 -16.20 -7.82 25.85
C LEU A 62 -17.06 -7.42 24.65
N LEU A 63 -18.39 -7.52 24.75
CA LEU A 63 -19.31 -7.11 23.69
C LEU A 63 -19.09 -5.64 23.33
N TYR A 64 -19.02 -4.76 24.33
CA TYR A 64 -18.79 -3.33 24.10
C TYR A 64 -17.41 -3.07 23.50
N LYS A 65 -16.38 -3.82 23.91
CA LYS A 65 -15.03 -3.71 23.31
C LYS A 65 -15.03 -4.14 21.84
N TYR A 66 -15.69 -5.25 21.49
CA TYR A 66 -15.82 -5.67 20.10
C TYR A 66 -16.63 -4.68 19.27
N LEU A 67 -17.72 -4.17 19.82
CA LEU A 67 -18.54 -3.16 19.17
C LEU A 67 -17.74 -1.89 18.90
N GLU A 68 -16.98 -1.41 19.88
CA GLU A 68 -16.13 -0.22 19.71
C GLU A 68 -15.07 -0.42 18.62
N MET A 69 -14.40 -1.58 18.57
CA MET A 69 -13.43 -1.89 17.51
C MET A 69 -14.07 -1.90 16.12
N ARG A 70 -15.26 -2.48 15.97
CA ARG A 70 -16.05 -2.44 14.72
C ARG A 70 -16.47 -1.03 14.36
N MET A 71 -16.91 -0.26 15.36
CA MET A 71 -17.32 1.13 15.18
C MET A 71 -16.16 2.04 14.74
N GLN A 72 -14.96 1.81 15.26
CA GLN A 72 -13.73 2.50 14.84
C GLN A 72 -13.43 2.29 13.34
N ASN A 73 -13.66 1.08 12.81
CA ASN A 73 -13.49 0.80 11.38
C ASN A 73 -14.66 1.27 10.51
N GLY A 74 -15.81 1.59 11.11
CA GLY A 74 -17.01 1.90 10.34
C GLY A 74 -17.75 0.66 9.83
N ASP A 75 -17.60 -0.49 10.50
CA ASP A 75 -18.24 -1.75 10.12
C ASP A 75 -19.75 -1.77 10.46
N PHE A 76 -20.57 -2.28 9.54
CA PHE A 76 -21.95 -2.65 9.88
C PHE A 76 -21.97 -3.72 10.97
N THR A 77 -22.73 -3.46 12.02
CA THR A 77 -22.81 -4.35 13.16
C THR A 77 -24.25 -4.57 13.59
N ILE A 78 -24.61 -5.83 13.77
CA ILE A 78 -25.88 -6.26 14.37
C ILE A 78 -25.59 -6.68 15.82
N ILE A 79 -26.43 -6.25 16.76
CA ILE A 79 -26.38 -6.76 18.13
C ILE A 79 -27.55 -7.72 18.35
N ASP A 80 -27.22 -8.99 18.59
CA ASP A 80 -28.18 -10.00 19.01
C ASP A 80 -28.26 -10.04 20.53
N ALA A 81 -29.28 -9.36 21.04
CA ALA A 81 -29.71 -9.39 22.44
C ALA A 81 -31.22 -9.18 22.52
N THR A 82 -31.82 -9.28 23.70
CA THR A 82 -33.27 -9.05 23.86
C THR A 82 -33.66 -7.58 23.74
N HIS A 83 -32.77 -6.68 24.16
CA HIS A 83 -32.98 -5.23 24.22
C HIS A 83 -34.29 -4.82 24.92
N SER A 84 -34.58 -5.48 26.05
CA SER A 84 -35.78 -5.23 26.86
C SER A 84 -35.65 -4.01 27.78
N ASP A 85 -34.43 -3.65 28.23
CA ASP A 85 -34.18 -2.49 29.10
C ASP A 85 -33.58 -1.31 28.32
N ILE A 86 -34.22 -0.14 28.42
CA ILE A 86 -33.79 1.12 27.81
C ILE A 86 -32.40 1.55 28.31
N LYS A 87 -32.01 1.21 29.55
CA LYS A 87 -30.70 1.58 30.10
C LYS A 87 -29.54 0.96 29.32
N LEU A 88 -29.71 -0.25 28.79
CA LEU A 88 -28.71 -0.91 27.95
C LEU A 88 -28.47 -0.14 26.64
N MET A 89 -29.47 0.62 26.17
CA MET A 89 -29.39 1.38 24.93
C MET A 89 -28.56 2.66 25.05
N ASN A 90 -28.37 3.20 26.26
CA ASN A 90 -27.58 4.42 26.46
C ASN A 90 -26.12 4.24 26.03
N LYS A 91 -25.50 3.10 26.38
CA LYS A 91 -24.11 2.84 26.00
C LYS A 91 -23.93 2.67 24.49
N TYR A 92 -24.90 2.09 23.80
CA TYR A 92 -24.89 2.05 22.33
C TYR A 92 -25.03 3.44 21.74
N ARG A 93 -25.88 4.30 22.30
CA ARG A 93 -26.05 5.67 21.86
C ARG A 93 -24.76 6.48 22.04
N ASP A 94 -24.06 6.32 23.15
CA ASP A 94 -22.79 7.01 23.41
C ASP A 94 -21.74 6.61 22.36
N LEU A 95 -21.57 5.32 22.12
CA LEU A 95 -20.68 4.82 21.07
C LEU A 95 -21.12 5.29 19.68
N ALA A 96 -22.41 5.22 19.37
CA ALA A 96 -22.93 5.63 18.08
C ALA A 96 -22.72 7.12 17.81
N ASN A 97 -22.90 7.98 18.83
CA ASN A 97 -22.62 9.41 18.75
C ASN A 97 -21.13 9.68 18.53
N THR A 98 -20.24 8.96 19.22
CA THR A 98 -18.79 9.08 19.06
C THR A 98 -18.33 8.70 17.66
N TYR A 99 -18.85 7.61 17.11
CA TYR A 99 -18.40 7.05 15.83
C TYR A 99 -19.29 7.41 14.63
N LYS A 100 -20.27 8.32 14.78
CA LYS A 100 -21.20 8.78 13.72
C LYS A 100 -22.09 7.66 13.14
N TYR A 101 -22.61 6.78 13.99
CA TYR A 101 -23.52 5.70 13.59
C TYR A 101 -24.99 6.10 13.68
N THR A 102 -25.77 5.65 12.70
CA THR A 102 -27.23 5.62 12.79
C THR A 102 -27.66 4.30 13.42
N MET A 103 -28.52 4.37 14.43
CA MET A 103 -29.06 3.20 15.10
C MET A 103 -30.42 2.83 14.51
N TYR A 104 -30.57 1.55 14.17
CA TYR A 104 -31.80 0.95 13.70
C TYR A 104 -32.26 -0.18 14.63
N CYS A 105 -33.55 -0.47 14.64
CA CYS A 105 -34.14 -1.56 15.41
C CYS A 105 -35.04 -2.41 14.52
N LEU A 106 -34.80 -3.72 14.54
CA LEU A 106 -35.72 -4.71 13.96
C LEU A 106 -36.39 -5.47 15.11
N GLU A 107 -37.71 -5.36 15.17
CA GLU A 107 -38.54 -5.92 16.25
C GLU A 107 -39.14 -7.28 15.85
N PHE A 108 -39.00 -8.27 16.72
CA PHE A 108 -39.57 -9.61 16.56
C PHE A 108 -40.75 -9.75 17.51
N ASP A 109 -41.93 -9.37 17.01
CA ASP A 109 -43.18 -9.48 17.74
C ASP A 109 -43.76 -10.90 17.54
N VAL A 110 -43.59 -11.75 18.54
CA VAL A 110 -44.04 -13.14 18.54
C VAL A 110 -44.92 -13.34 19.77
N ALA A 111 -46.07 -13.99 19.58
CA ALA A 111 -46.97 -14.34 20.68
C ALA A 111 -46.25 -15.17 21.76
N LEU A 112 -46.56 -14.90 23.03
CA LEU A 112 -45.91 -15.56 24.16
C LEU A 112 -46.06 -17.09 24.09
N GLU A 113 -47.24 -17.62 23.72
CA GLU A 113 -47.44 -19.07 23.62
C GLU A 113 -46.52 -19.70 22.57
N GLU A 114 -46.33 -19.02 21.43
CA GLU A 114 -45.47 -19.50 20.34
C GLU A 114 -44.00 -19.47 20.75
N ALA A 115 -43.55 -18.42 21.45
CA ALA A 115 -42.18 -18.35 21.95
C ALA A 115 -41.90 -19.43 23.01
N LEU A 116 -42.85 -19.72 23.91
CA LEU A 116 -42.74 -20.80 24.89
C LEU A 116 -42.69 -22.18 24.21
N LYS A 117 -43.50 -22.39 23.17
CA LYS A 117 -43.46 -23.60 22.35
C LYS A 117 -42.09 -23.79 21.70
N ARG A 118 -41.59 -22.76 20.99
CA ARG A 118 -40.25 -22.79 20.36
C ARG A 118 -39.15 -23.01 21.37
N ASN A 119 -39.28 -22.47 22.58
CA ASN A 119 -38.29 -22.64 23.63
C ASN A 119 -38.12 -24.10 24.06
N LYS A 120 -39.19 -24.90 24.07
CA LYS A 120 -39.16 -26.34 24.37
C LYS A 120 -38.46 -27.17 23.30
N GLU A 121 -38.39 -26.66 22.07
CA GLU A 121 -37.77 -27.34 20.93
C GLU A 121 -36.27 -26.97 20.77
N ARG A 122 -35.72 -26.07 21.60
CA ARG A 122 -34.31 -25.65 21.53
C ARG A 122 -33.38 -26.75 22.03
N ASP A 123 -32.13 -26.68 21.58
CA ASP A 123 -31.03 -27.46 22.18
C ASP A 123 -31.08 -27.32 23.72
N ASN A 124 -30.88 -28.42 24.44
CA ASN A 124 -31.05 -28.49 25.90
C ASN A 124 -30.34 -27.32 26.62
N TYR A 125 -29.09 -27.04 26.25
CA TYR A 125 -28.29 -25.97 26.87
C TYR A 125 -28.70 -24.53 26.51
N LYS A 126 -29.53 -24.33 25.46
CA LYS A 126 -30.07 -23.03 25.04
C LYS A 126 -31.49 -22.78 25.58
N TYR A 127 -32.06 -23.75 26.30
CA TYR A 127 -33.34 -23.58 26.96
C TYR A 127 -33.26 -22.42 27.96
N VAL A 128 -34.30 -21.58 27.97
CA VAL A 128 -34.41 -20.44 28.90
C VAL A 128 -35.62 -20.69 29.80
N PRO A 129 -35.51 -20.54 31.14
CA PRO A 129 -36.67 -20.74 32.03
C PRO A 129 -37.88 -19.87 31.62
N GLU A 130 -39.08 -20.47 31.54
CA GLU A 130 -40.30 -19.81 31.02
C GLU A 130 -40.58 -18.46 31.72
N ARG A 131 -40.41 -18.40 33.05
CA ARG A 131 -40.54 -17.17 33.86
C ARG A 131 -39.69 -16.00 33.36
N VAL A 132 -38.52 -16.28 32.76
CA VAL A 132 -37.61 -15.25 32.21
C VAL A 132 -38.17 -14.72 30.89
N ILE A 133 -38.75 -15.58 30.07
CA ILE A 133 -39.40 -15.22 28.81
C ILE A 133 -40.64 -14.36 29.10
N GLU A 134 -41.50 -14.80 30.02
CA GLU A 134 -42.68 -14.06 30.48
C GLU A 134 -42.32 -12.67 31.00
N ARG A 135 -41.31 -12.59 31.88
CA ARG A 135 -40.83 -11.31 32.40
C ARG A 135 -40.29 -10.39 31.29
N THR A 136 -39.57 -10.95 30.32
CA THR A 136 -39.03 -10.18 29.20
C THR A 136 -40.16 -9.69 28.29
N TYR A 137 -41.18 -10.50 28.05
CA TYR A 137 -42.39 -10.16 27.29
C TYR A 137 -43.12 -8.97 27.91
N GLU A 138 -43.43 -9.06 29.21
CA GLU A 138 -44.04 -7.96 29.96
C GLU A 138 -43.19 -6.69 29.91
N THR A 139 -41.86 -6.81 30.02
CA THR A 139 -40.96 -5.65 29.98
C THR A 139 -40.96 -4.97 28.60
N ILE A 140 -41.01 -5.73 27.51
CA ILE A 140 -41.05 -5.18 26.14
C ILE A 140 -42.40 -4.51 25.88
N LYS A 141 -43.51 -5.16 26.27
CA LYS A 141 -44.87 -4.62 26.14
C LYS A 141 -45.06 -3.32 26.93
N ASN A 142 -44.49 -3.24 28.13
CA ASN A 142 -44.51 -2.00 28.92
C ASN A 142 -43.59 -0.88 28.35
N ASN A 143 -42.70 -1.21 27.41
CA ASN A 143 -41.77 -0.27 26.77
C ASN A 143 -41.97 -0.22 25.24
N GLU A 144 -43.22 -0.16 24.75
CA GLU A 144 -43.52 -0.15 23.31
C GLU A 144 -42.83 1.00 22.55
N LYS A 145 -42.67 2.17 23.19
CA LYS A 145 -42.00 3.31 22.55
C LYS A 145 -40.49 3.13 22.53
N LEU A 146 -39.92 3.03 21.33
CA LEU A 146 -38.48 3.05 21.12
C LEU A 146 -37.88 4.39 21.58
N PRO A 147 -36.65 4.40 22.14
CA PRO A 147 -35.99 5.65 22.52
C PRO A 147 -35.74 6.57 21.33
N SER A 148 -35.72 7.88 21.59
CA SER A 148 -35.33 8.88 20.59
C SER A 148 -33.94 8.58 20.00
N GLY A 149 -33.84 8.67 18.67
CA GLY A 149 -32.62 8.36 17.91
C GLY A 149 -32.52 6.93 17.37
N LEU A 150 -33.41 6.02 17.76
CA LEU A 150 -33.49 4.65 17.22
C LEU A 150 -34.57 4.57 16.14
N LYS A 151 -34.20 4.20 14.91
CA LYS A 151 -35.13 4.10 13.78
C LYS A 151 -35.66 2.67 13.62
N LYS A 152 -36.98 2.48 13.65
CA LYS A 152 -37.59 1.17 13.37
C LYS A 152 -37.47 0.84 11.88
N ILE A 153 -37.13 -0.41 11.58
CA ILE A 153 -37.20 -0.99 10.24
C ILE A 153 -38.10 -2.23 10.28
N ASN A 154 -38.72 -2.54 9.16
CA ASN A 154 -39.53 -3.75 8.98
C ASN A 154 -38.79 -4.82 8.18
N SER A 155 -37.87 -4.42 7.30
CA SER A 155 -36.97 -5.32 6.57
C SER A 155 -35.52 -4.84 6.63
N ILE A 156 -34.59 -5.79 6.56
CA ILE A 156 -33.16 -5.50 6.40
C ILE A 156 -32.87 -4.79 5.08
N ASP A 157 -33.69 -5.01 4.05
CA ASP A 157 -33.54 -4.38 2.73
C ASP A 157 -33.58 -2.85 2.78
N GLU A 158 -34.22 -2.28 3.80
CA GLU A 158 -34.27 -0.84 4.04
C GLU A 158 -32.91 -0.23 4.38
N ILE A 159 -31.95 -1.04 4.86
CA ILE A 159 -30.65 -0.57 5.35
C ILE A 159 -29.45 -1.38 4.86
N ILE A 160 -29.65 -2.54 4.24
CA ILE A 160 -28.55 -3.42 3.83
C ILE A 160 -27.81 -2.90 2.61
N ASN A 161 -28.49 -2.08 1.81
CA ASN A 161 -27.87 -1.32 0.74
C ASN A 161 -27.96 0.18 1.03
N PHE A 162 -27.33 1.00 0.20
CA PHE A 162 -27.30 2.43 0.38
C PHE A 162 -28.48 3.16 -0.25
N TYR A 163 -28.70 4.38 0.21
CA TYR A 163 -29.62 5.34 -0.41
C TYR A 163 -28.93 6.04 -1.58
N THR A 164 -29.48 5.90 -2.79
CA THR A 164 -29.08 6.66 -3.97
C THR A 164 -29.91 7.93 -4.06
N ALA A 165 -29.27 9.10 -3.99
CA ALA A 165 -29.98 10.37 -4.17
C ALA A 165 -30.32 10.59 -5.64
N ASP A 166 -31.56 10.93 -5.96
CA ASP A 166 -31.88 11.59 -7.23
C ASP A 166 -31.46 13.06 -7.10
N VAL A 167 -30.61 13.54 -8.01
CA VAL A 167 -30.10 14.93 -8.00
C VAL A 167 -30.42 15.65 -9.32
N ASN A 168 -31.45 15.19 -10.04
CA ASN A 168 -31.86 15.76 -11.33
C ASN A 168 -32.39 17.20 -11.25
N GLU A 169 -32.67 17.72 -10.05
CA GLU A 169 -33.02 19.13 -9.81
C GLU A 169 -31.88 20.10 -10.12
N TYR A 170 -30.63 19.63 -10.08
CA TYR A 170 -29.46 20.44 -10.40
C TYR A 170 -29.20 20.47 -11.91
N LYS A 171 -28.56 21.54 -12.39
CA LYS A 171 -28.14 21.67 -13.79
C LYS A 171 -26.85 20.92 -14.08
N LYS A 172 -25.94 20.83 -13.10
CA LYS A 172 -24.65 20.15 -13.20
C LYS A 172 -24.25 19.57 -11.86
N VAL A 173 -23.42 18.53 -11.89
CA VAL A 173 -22.72 18.00 -10.71
C VAL A 173 -21.23 18.24 -10.87
N ILE A 174 -20.61 18.89 -9.89
CA ILE A 174 -19.20 19.26 -9.88
C ILE A 174 -18.55 18.52 -8.71
N ILE A 175 -17.62 17.63 -9.02
CA ILE A 175 -16.94 16.79 -8.03
C ILE A 175 -15.49 17.29 -7.91
N ILE A 176 -15.06 17.65 -6.71
CA ILE A 176 -13.79 18.30 -6.41
C ILE A 176 -12.91 17.33 -5.61
N GLY A 177 -11.67 17.13 -6.09
CA GLY A 177 -10.63 16.27 -5.51
C GLY A 177 -10.07 16.74 -4.16
N ASP A 178 -8.94 16.13 -3.78
CA ASP A 178 -8.23 16.43 -2.54
C ASP A 178 -7.73 17.90 -2.55
N ILE A 179 -7.95 18.64 -1.45
CA ILE A 179 -7.67 20.09 -1.37
C ILE A 179 -6.38 20.38 -0.60
N HIS A 180 -6.11 19.65 0.47
CA HIS A 180 -4.91 19.77 1.29
C HIS A 180 -4.52 21.22 1.63
N SER A 181 -5.45 22.02 2.15
CA SER A 181 -5.19 23.43 2.51
C SER A 181 -4.70 24.32 1.36
N CYS A 182 -5.02 23.99 0.10
CA CYS A 182 -4.72 24.81 -1.09
C CYS A 182 -5.94 25.64 -1.48
N ALA A 183 -6.05 26.83 -0.88
CA ALA A 183 -7.22 27.69 -1.05
C ALA A 183 -7.29 28.34 -2.44
N GLU A 184 -6.15 28.64 -3.10
CA GLU A 184 -6.17 29.39 -4.35
C GLU A 184 -6.81 28.64 -5.53
N PRO A 185 -6.43 27.37 -5.81
CA PRO A 185 -7.14 26.56 -6.81
C PRO A 185 -8.62 26.38 -6.46
N LEU A 186 -8.93 26.21 -5.16
CA LEU A 186 -10.30 26.04 -4.69
C LEU A 186 -11.15 27.30 -4.96
N LYS A 187 -10.61 28.50 -4.73
CA LYS A 187 -11.32 29.76 -5.06
C LYS A 187 -11.62 29.86 -6.55
N GLU A 188 -10.72 29.41 -7.42
CA GLU A 188 -10.97 29.45 -8.86
C GLU A 188 -12.09 28.48 -9.27
N VAL A 189 -12.18 27.28 -8.64
CA VAL A 189 -13.35 26.38 -8.83
C VAL A 189 -14.64 27.05 -8.38
N LEU A 190 -14.60 27.80 -7.27
CA LEU A 190 -15.78 28.39 -6.63
C LEU A 190 -16.13 29.80 -7.15
N LYS A 191 -15.35 30.35 -8.08
CA LYS A 191 -15.55 31.71 -8.62
C LYS A 191 -16.96 31.91 -9.20
N ASP A 192 -17.45 30.90 -9.90
CA ASP A 192 -18.78 30.86 -10.51
C ASP A 192 -19.74 29.95 -9.74
N PHE A 193 -19.61 29.90 -8.41
CA PHE A 193 -20.49 29.11 -7.55
C PHE A 193 -21.95 29.50 -7.79
N SER A 194 -22.80 28.48 -7.99
CA SER A 194 -24.22 28.62 -8.27
C SER A 194 -25.01 27.57 -7.50
N GLU A 195 -26.10 28.00 -6.85
CA GLU A 195 -27.03 27.12 -6.13
C GLU A 195 -27.80 26.16 -7.06
N GLU A 196 -27.77 26.41 -8.38
CA GLU A 196 -28.36 25.52 -9.39
C GLU A 196 -27.49 24.29 -9.69
N ASN A 197 -26.25 24.24 -9.18
CA ASN A 197 -25.33 23.12 -9.36
C ASN A 197 -25.08 22.39 -8.02
N LEU A 198 -24.81 21.10 -8.08
CA LEU A 198 -24.39 20.30 -6.93
C LEU A 198 -22.86 20.24 -6.85
N TYR A 199 -22.30 20.47 -5.66
CA TYR A 199 -20.85 20.36 -5.40
C TYR A 199 -20.58 19.19 -4.46
N VAL A 200 -19.72 18.27 -4.88
CA VAL A 200 -19.34 17.10 -4.09
C VAL A 200 -17.82 17.13 -3.87
N PHE A 201 -17.39 17.22 -2.62
CA PHE A 201 -15.97 17.21 -2.28
C PHE A 201 -15.56 15.83 -1.76
N VAL A 202 -14.53 15.23 -2.36
CA VAL A 202 -14.14 13.83 -2.10
C VAL A 202 -13.13 13.62 -0.96
N GLY A 203 -12.87 14.63 -0.13
CA GLY A 203 -12.12 14.51 1.13
C GLY A 203 -10.80 15.28 1.16
N ASP A 204 -10.03 15.08 2.23
CA ASP A 204 -8.68 15.65 2.43
C ASP A 204 -8.67 17.18 2.25
N TYR A 205 -9.44 17.86 3.10
CA TYR A 205 -9.62 19.31 3.07
C TYR A 205 -8.41 20.06 3.62
N PHE A 206 -7.85 19.51 4.70
CA PHE A 206 -6.78 20.10 5.48
C PHE A 206 -5.48 19.30 5.36
N ASP A 207 -4.47 19.69 6.13
CA ASP A 207 -3.12 19.12 6.15
C ASP A 207 -2.29 19.50 4.90
N ARG A 208 -0.96 19.51 5.05
CA ARG A 208 0.10 19.79 4.06
C ARG A 208 0.18 21.19 3.45
N GLY A 209 -0.88 21.72 2.84
CA GLY A 209 -0.80 23.02 2.16
C GLY A 209 -0.68 24.21 3.12
N ILE A 210 -0.30 25.35 2.56
CA ILE A 210 0.07 26.55 3.34
C ILE A 210 -1.06 27.56 3.56
N GLN A 211 -2.25 27.32 3.00
CA GLN A 211 -3.39 28.25 3.08
C GLN A 211 -4.51 27.65 3.96
N ALA A 212 -4.14 27.04 5.09
CA ALA A 212 -5.09 26.34 5.97
C ALA A 212 -6.13 27.28 6.57
N VAL A 213 -5.76 28.52 6.87
CA VAL A 213 -6.68 29.53 7.41
C VAL A 213 -7.75 29.89 6.36
N GLU A 214 -7.34 30.20 5.14
CA GLU A 214 -8.26 30.54 4.04
C GLU A 214 -9.14 29.35 3.70
N THR A 215 -8.57 28.16 3.62
CA THR A 215 -9.32 26.92 3.39
C THR A 215 -10.35 26.71 4.50
N PHE A 216 -9.98 26.91 5.75
CA PHE A 216 -10.90 26.79 6.88
C PHE A 216 -12.08 27.77 6.79
N LYS A 217 -11.84 29.03 6.41
CA LYS A 217 -12.90 30.03 6.17
C LYS A 217 -13.84 29.58 5.04
N ILE A 218 -13.29 29.10 3.92
CA ILE A 218 -14.08 28.59 2.78
C ILE A 218 -14.93 27.39 3.21
N MET A 219 -14.34 26.42 3.91
CA MET A 219 -15.05 25.22 4.36
C MET A 219 -16.18 25.54 5.33
N LEU A 220 -16.06 26.57 6.16
CA LEU A 220 -17.14 27.02 7.04
C LEU A 220 -18.31 27.66 6.28
N ASP A 221 -18.05 28.43 5.22
CA ASP A 221 -19.13 28.98 4.37
C ASP A 221 -19.83 27.87 3.57
N LEU A 222 -19.05 26.96 2.97
CA LEU A 222 -19.57 25.82 2.22
C LEU A 222 -20.45 24.89 3.07
N LEU A 223 -20.18 24.80 4.38
CA LEU A 223 -20.95 23.98 5.32
C LEU A 223 -22.42 24.39 5.42
N GLU A 224 -22.72 25.66 5.17
CA GLU A 224 -24.06 26.25 5.27
C GLU A 224 -24.84 26.14 3.95
N LYS A 225 -24.20 25.69 2.86
CA LYS A 225 -24.84 25.58 1.53
C LYS A 225 -25.56 24.23 1.37
N PRO A 226 -26.84 24.21 0.96
CA PRO A 226 -27.61 22.96 0.84
C PRO A 226 -27.19 22.09 -0.34
N ASN A 227 -26.58 22.70 -1.36
CA ASN A 227 -26.08 22.06 -2.57
C ASN A 227 -24.59 21.63 -2.46
N VAL A 228 -24.07 21.49 -1.24
CA VAL A 228 -22.70 21.04 -0.98
C VAL A 228 -22.71 19.72 -0.20
N ILE A 229 -22.00 18.72 -0.73
CA ILE A 229 -21.77 17.43 -0.09
C ILE A 229 -20.29 17.29 0.23
N LEU A 230 -19.99 16.98 1.49
CA LEU A 230 -18.63 16.78 1.98
C LEU A 230 -18.40 15.31 2.34
N ILE A 231 -17.39 14.68 1.74
CA ILE A 231 -16.97 13.30 2.02
C ILE A 231 -15.77 13.30 2.97
N GLU A 232 -15.70 12.34 3.87
CA GLU A 232 -14.61 12.16 4.83
C GLU A 232 -13.36 11.63 4.12
N GLY A 233 -12.24 12.37 4.22
CA GLY A 233 -10.93 11.92 3.80
C GLY A 233 -10.14 11.23 4.91
N ASN A 234 -8.99 10.65 4.55
CA ASN A 234 -8.17 9.97 5.55
C ASN A 234 -7.41 10.94 6.45
N HIS A 235 -7.19 12.18 6.04
CA HIS A 235 -6.59 13.21 6.89
C HIS A 235 -7.56 13.70 7.97
N GLU A 236 -8.86 13.79 7.66
CA GLU A 236 -9.89 14.12 8.65
C GLU A 236 -10.00 13.03 9.73
N GLU A 237 -9.89 11.75 9.35
CA GLU A 237 -9.91 10.62 10.30
C GLU A 237 -8.64 10.55 11.16
N LYS A 238 -7.45 10.69 10.54
CA LYS A 238 -6.16 10.52 11.23
C LYS A 238 -5.79 11.68 12.15
N SER A 239 -6.24 12.90 11.87
CA SER A 239 -5.77 14.11 12.56
C SER A 239 -6.90 14.99 13.10
N VAL A 240 -7.83 15.43 12.24
CA VAL A 240 -8.91 16.36 12.65
C VAL A 240 -9.78 15.74 13.74
N LYS A 241 -10.23 14.49 13.55
CA LYS A 241 -10.99 13.73 14.54
C LYS A 241 -10.25 13.67 15.88
N LYS A 242 -8.97 13.28 15.86
CA LYS A 242 -8.17 13.10 17.07
C LYS A 242 -8.03 14.40 17.86
N PHE A 243 -7.78 15.52 17.18
CA PHE A 243 -7.75 16.83 17.83
C PHE A 243 -9.11 17.21 18.46
N ILE A 244 -10.24 16.92 17.78
CA ILE A 244 -11.60 17.22 18.28
C ILE A 244 -11.93 16.45 19.57
N TYR A 245 -11.41 15.22 19.71
CA TYR A 245 -11.69 14.32 20.82
C TYR A 245 -10.54 14.22 21.83
N ASP A 246 -9.58 15.16 21.77
CA ASP A 246 -8.45 15.27 22.71
C ASP A 246 -7.54 14.03 22.75
N GLU A 247 -7.34 13.41 21.58
CA GLU A 247 -6.39 12.31 21.40
C GLU A 247 -5.02 12.87 20.97
N GLU A 248 -3.96 12.60 21.75
CA GLU A 248 -2.59 13.12 21.55
C GLU A 248 -1.86 12.64 20.27
N LYS A 249 -2.52 11.88 19.38
CA LYS A 249 -1.87 11.15 18.27
C LYS A 249 -2.27 11.64 16.86
N TYR A 250 -2.48 12.94 16.66
CA TYR A 250 -2.60 13.52 15.32
C TYR A 250 -1.22 13.69 14.65
N THR A 251 -1.19 13.92 13.33
CA THR A 251 0.07 13.99 12.57
C THR A 251 0.82 15.31 12.80
N LYS A 252 2.15 15.27 12.81
CA LYS A 252 3.01 16.47 12.84
C LYS A 252 2.71 17.44 11.69
N SER A 253 2.44 16.89 10.51
CA SER A 253 2.02 17.68 9.33
C SER A 253 0.75 18.49 9.62
N PHE A 254 -0.30 17.86 10.15
CA PHE A 254 -1.54 18.56 10.51
C PHE A 254 -1.29 19.63 11.59
N GLU A 255 -0.45 19.31 12.57
CA GLU A 255 -0.06 20.27 13.62
C GLU A 255 0.58 21.52 13.00
N GLU A 256 1.61 21.34 12.17
CA GLU A 256 2.41 22.42 11.62
C GLU A 256 1.70 23.23 10.54
N THR A 257 0.98 22.56 9.64
CA THR A 257 0.40 23.20 8.45
C THR A 257 -1.06 23.59 8.61
N THR A 258 -1.77 23.03 9.60
CA THR A 258 -3.19 23.35 9.84
C THR A 258 -3.42 23.93 11.22
N LEU A 259 -3.07 23.21 12.29
CA LEU A 259 -3.43 23.62 13.65
C LEU A 259 -2.70 24.90 14.08
N LEU A 260 -1.37 24.95 13.98
CA LEU A 260 -0.58 26.12 14.37
C LEU A 260 -0.96 27.39 13.58
N PRO A 261 -1.18 27.36 12.25
CA PRO A 261 -1.72 28.51 11.52
C PRO A 261 -3.08 28.97 12.03
N LEU A 262 -4.01 28.05 12.30
CA LEU A 262 -5.33 28.40 12.84
C LEU A 262 -5.24 29.03 14.23
N LEU A 263 -4.37 28.50 15.10
CA LEU A 263 -4.15 29.00 16.46
C LEU A 263 -3.46 30.38 16.51
N LYS A 264 -2.84 30.83 15.41
CA LYS A 264 -2.34 32.21 15.30
C LYS A 264 -3.46 33.23 15.10
N GLU A 265 -4.58 32.82 14.50
CA GLU A 265 -5.73 33.71 14.23
C GLU A 265 -6.90 33.52 15.21
N TYR A 266 -7.05 32.32 15.76
CA TYR A 266 -8.22 31.94 16.54
C TYR A 266 -7.84 31.23 17.83
N ASP A 267 -8.70 31.35 18.84
CA ASP A 267 -8.58 30.56 20.07
C ASP A 267 -8.86 29.07 19.82
N VAL A 268 -8.20 28.21 20.60
CA VAL A 268 -8.26 26.75 20.47
C VAL A 268 -9.68 26.21 20.59
N ASP A 269 -10.51 26.82 21.45
CA ASP A 269 -11.89 26.38 21.64
C ASP A 269 -12.76 26.70 20.42
N TYR A 270 -12.53 27.84 19.77
CA TYR A 270 -13.18 28.19 18.52
C TYR A 270 -12.76 27.25 17.38
N VAL A 271 -11.46 26.99 17.23
CA VAL A 271 -10.92 26.07 16.20
C VAL A 271 -11.52 24.68 16.40
N ARG A 272 -11.48 24.15 17.63
CA ARG A 272 -12.03 22.83 17.97
C ARG A 272 -13.53 22.75 17.70
N ALA A 273 -14.31 23.75 18.11
CA ALA A 273 -15.75 23.78 17.89
C ALA A 273 -16.09 23.81 16.39
N SER A 274 -15.35 24.60 15.61
CA SER A 274 -15.55 24.76 14.17
C SER A 274 -15.14 23.52 13.37
N LEU A 275 -13.96 22.94 13.63
CA LEU A 275 -13.56 21.66 13.04
C LEU A 275 -14.54 20.54 13.40
N LYS A 276 -15.10 20.55 14.62
CA LYS A 276 -16.15 19.60 15.02
C LYS A 276 -17.45 19.77 14.24
N LYS A 277 -17.82 21.00 13.85
CA LYS A 277 -18.98 21.24 12.96
C LYS A 277 -18.74 20.64 11.58
N ILE A 278 -17.56 20.88 10.99
CA ILE A 278 -17.16 20.31 9.69
C ILE A 278 -17.17 18.79 9.77
N TYR A 279 -16.44 18.20 10.73
CA TYR A 279 -16.29 16.75 10.88
C TYR A 279 -17.62 15.99 11.03
N LYS A 280 -18.61 16.60 11.70
CA LYS A 280 -19.94 16.03 11.87
C LYS A 280 -20.79 16.01 10.60
N LYS A 281 -20.50 16.87 9.63
CA LYS A 281 -21.21 16.94 8.33
C LYS A 281 -20.61 16.03 7.27
N LEU A 282 -19.37 15.55 7.48
CA LEU A 282 -18.69 14.64 6.56
C LEU A 282 -19.44 13.30 6.44
N ARG A 283 -19.67 12.88 5.20
CA ARG A 283 -20.27 11.60 4.83
C ARG A 283 -19.18 10.60 4.47
N GLN A 284 -19.43 9.30 4.67
CA GLN A 284 -18.44 8.25 4.33
C GLN A 284 -18.30 8.06 2.82
N CYS A 285 -19.39 8.28 2.09
CA CYS A 285 -19.51 8.23 0.65
C CYS A 285 -20.74 9.04 0.24
N PHE A 286 -20.89 9.30 -1.05
CA PHE A 286 -22.12 9.87 -1.61
C PHE A 286 -22.46 9.17 -2.92
N ALA A 287 -23.67 8.64 -3.01
CA ALA A 287 -24.13 7.93 -4.18
C ALA A 287 -25.39 8.59 -4.71
N PHE A 288 -25.43 8.81 -6.02
CA PHE A 288 -26.49 9.56 -6.65
C PHE A 288 -26.75 9.10 -8.08
N GLU A 289 -27.94 9.43 -8.58
CA GLU A 289 -28.31 9.31 -9.98
C GLU A 289 -28.48 10.70 -10.57
N PHE A 290 -27.89 10.91 -11.74
CA PHE A 290 -28.00 12.14 -12.49
C PHE A 290 -28.11 11.82 -13.98
N ARG A 291 -29.17 12.32 -14.63
CA ARG A 291 -29.43 12.16 -16.06
C ARG A 291 -29.31 10.68 -16.52
N GLY A 292 -29.89 9.76 -15.73
CA GLY A 292 -29.94 8.33 -16.01
C GLY A 292 -28.65 7.55 -15.78
N LYS A 293 -27.61 8.19 -15.20
CA LYS A 293 -26.35 7.53 -14.82
C LYS A 293 -26.17 7.55 -13.30
N LYS A 294 -25.66 6.46 -12.75
CA LYS A 294 -25.39 6.31 -11.32
C LYS A 294 -23.92 6.60 -11.02
N PHE A 295 -23.66 7.33 -9.94
CA PHE A 295 -22.32 7.73 -9.52
C PHE A 295 -22.09 7.41 -8.05
N LEU A 296 -20.91 6.89 -7.72
CA LEU A 296 -20.46 6.63 -6.36
C LEU A 296 -19.19 7.42 -6.08
N CYS A 297 -19.31 8.40 -5.20
CA CYS A 297 -18.20 9.19 -4.70
C CYS A 297 -17.68 8.60 -3.39
N THR A 298 -16.40 8.25 -3.34
CA THR A 298 -15.67 7.83 -2.13
C THR A 298 -14.38 8.62 -2.04
N HIS A 299 -13.66 8.56 -0.91
CA HIS A 299 -12.32 9.14 -0.87
C HIS A 299 -11.28 8.18 -1.46
N GLY A 300 -11.27 6.93 -1.00
CA GLY A 300 -10.21 5.95 -1.26
C GLY A 300 -10.34 5.08 -2.51
N GLY A 301 -11.54 5.03 -3.12
CA GLY A 301 -11.85 4.12 -4.23
C GLY A 301 -12.03 2.67 -3.79
N LEU A 302 -13.00 1.99 -4.39
CA LEU A 302 -13.34 0.58 -4.19
C LEU A 302 -13.02 -0.23 -5.45
N PRO A 303 -12.80 -1.55 -5.33
CA PRO A 303 -12.60 -2.43 -6.48
C PRO A 303 -13.91 -2.88 -7.14
N LEU A 304 -15.04 -2.82 -6.42
CA LEU A 304 -16.40 -3.12 -6.90
C LEU A 304 -17.42 -2.50 -5.93
N VAL A 305 -18.72 -2.55 -6.28
CA VAL A 305 -19.81 -2.01 -5.44
C VAL A 305 -20.75 -3.15 -5.01
N PRO A 306 -20.54 -3.76 -3.83
CA PRO A 306 -21.47 -4.72 -3.29
C PRO A 306 -22.60 -3.98 -2.55
N LYS A 307 -23.40 -4.69 -1.76
CA LYS A 307 -24.29 -4.06 -0.77
C LYS A 307 -23.46 -3.14 0.14
N LEU A 308 -23.53 -1.82 -0.08
CA LEU A 308 -22.49 -0.92 0.45
C LEU A 308 -22.47 -0.86 1.98
N THR A 309 -23.58 -1.13 2.67
CA THR A 309 -23.62 -1.18 4.13
C THR A 309 -22.66 -2.25 4.69
N LEU A 310 -22.37 -3.30 3.90
CA LEU A 310 -21.45 -4.36 4.28
C LEU A 310 -19.97 -3.98 4.07
N VAL A 311 -19.69 -2.87 3.40
CA VAL A 311 -18.34 -2.32 3.21
C VAL A 311 -18.03 -1.36 4.35
N SER A 312 -16.86 -1.51 4.98
CA SER A 312 -16.49 -0.65 6.09
C SER A 312 -16.24 0.79 5.63
N ALA A 313 -16.57 1.78 6.46
CA ALA A 313 -16.22 3.17 6.14
C ALA A 313 -14.70 3.34 5.94
N LYS A 314 -13.89 2.57 6.66
CA LYS A 314 -12.43 2.59 6.52
C LYS A 314 -11.97 2.19 5.12
N GLU A 315 -12.61 1.23 4.47
CA GLU A 315 -12.30 0.86 3.08
C GLU A 315 -12.69 1.97 2.11
N MET A 316 -13.82 2.65 2.34
CA MET A 316 -14.23 3.80 1.50
C MET A 316 -13.31 5.02 1.67
N ILE A 317 -12.71 5.17 2.86
CA ILE A 317 -11.82 6.29 3.19
C ILE A 317 -10.38 5.99 2.73
N HIS A 318 -9.79 4.88 3.16
CA HIS A 318 -8.37 4.56 2.87
C HIS A 318 -8.18 3.81 1.53
N GLY A 319 -9.27 3.34 0.94
CA GLY A 319 -9.32 2.50 -0.25
C GLY A 319 -8.92 1.05 0.04
N VAL A 320 -9.09 0.17 -0.95
CA VAL A 320 -8.73 -1.26 -0.85
C VAL A 320 -7.41 -1.56 -1.58
N GLY A 321 -6.49 -2.28 -0.93
CA GLY A 321 -5.18 -2.60 -1.52
C GLY A 321 -4.06 -1.61 -1.17
N LYS A 322 -2.97 -1.62 -1.94
CA LYS A 322 -1.83 -0.70 -1.80
C LYS A 322 -2.02 0.56 -2.66
N TYR A 323 -1.21 1.59 -2.44
CA TYR A 323 -1.24 2.83 -3.24
C TYR A 323 -1.05 2.59 -4.74
N GLU A 324 -0.25 1.60 -5.12
CA GLU A 324 0.02 1.26 -6.53
C GLU A 324 -1.01 0.27 -7.12
N THR A 325 -2.11 0.02 -6.41
CA THR A 325 -3.18 -0.83 -6.93
C THR A 325 -3.96 -0.01 -7.95
N GLU A 326 -3.97 -0.44 -9.20
CA GLU A 326 -4.73 0.18 -10.30
C GLU A 326 -6.25 0.02 -10.10
N ILE A 327 -6.82 0.70 -9.09
CA ILE A 327 -8.23 0.59 -8.74
C ILE A 327 -9.13 1.00 -9.91
N GLY A 328 -8.68 1.93 -10.75
CA GLY A 328 -9.41 2.40 -11.91
C GLY A 328 -9.69 1.26 -12.89
N GLU A 329 -8.65 0.50 -13.25
CA GLU A 329 -8.76 -0.67 -14.12
C GLU A 329 -9.57 -1.78 -13.44
N ILE A 330 -9.24 -2.14 -12.19
CA ILE A 330 -9.93 -3.21 -11.46
C ILE A 330 -11.44 -2.95 -11.35
N TYR A 331 -11.82 -1.71 -11.01
CA TYR A 331 -13.21 -1.31 -10.94
C TYR A 331 -13.89 -1.39 -12.30
N SER A 332 -13.22 -0.94 -13.37
CA SER A 332 -13.78 -0.97 -14.72
C SER A 332 -13.97 -2.41 -15.23
N GLU A 333 -13.06 -3.32 -14.91
CA GLU A 333 -13.21 -4.75 -15.20
C GLU A 333 -14.38 -5.37 -14.42
N ASN A 334 -14.58 -4.98 -13.17
CA ASN A 334 -15.69 -5.46 -12.34
C ASN A 334 -17.04 -4.84 -12.73
N TYR A 335 -17.03 -3.60 -13.22
CA TYR A 335 -18.20 -2.94 -13.78
C TYR A 335 -18.73 -3.72 -14.98
N LYS A 336 -17.85 -4.13 -15.89
CA LYS A 336 -18.19 -4.97 -17.06
C LYS A 336 -18.68 -6.37 -16.71
N LYS A 337 -18.52 -6.79 -15.45
CA LYS A 337 -19.00 -8.07 -14.90
C LYS A 337 -20.28 -7.90 -14.06
N ASP A 338 -20.92 -6.74 -14.12
CA ASP A 338 -22.11 -6.38 -13.35
C ASP A 338 -21.92 -6.43 -11.82
N LEU A 339 -20.68 -6.30 -11.34
CA LEU A 339 -20.34 -6.32 -9.92
C LEU A 339 -20.36 -4.93 -9.25
N CYS A 340 -20.72 -3.89 -10.01
CA CYS A 340 -20.68 -2.50 -9.56
C CYS A 340 -22.06 -1.84 -9.46
N GLN A 341 -23.16 -2.58 -9.60
CA GLN A 341 -24.54 -2.05 -9.52
C GLN A 341 -24.76 -0.81 -10.44
N ASP A 342 -24.10 -0.78 -11.59
CA ASP A 342 -24.09 0.31 -12.58
C ASP A 342 -23.51 1.66 -12.09
N PHE A 343 -22.79 1.68 -10.97
CA PHE A 343 -22.17 2.90 -10.47
C PHE A 343 -20.88 3.23 -11.20
N ILE A 344 -20.78 4.45 -11.71
CA ILE A 344 -19.53 5.07 -12.11
C ILE A 344 -18.84 5.61 -10.86
N GLN A 345 -17.59 5.22 -10.62
CA GLN A 345 -16.85 5.63 -9.43
C GLN A 345 -16.10 6.95 -9.66
N VAL A 346 -16.10 7.81 -8.63
CA VAL A 346 -15.22 8.98 -8.55
C VAL A 346 -14.56 9.00 -7.18
N HIS A 347 -13.25 9.18 -7.11
CA HIS A 347 -12.51 9.16 -5.84
C HIS A 347 -11.35 10.14 -5.78
N GLY A 348 -10.97 10.57 -4.57
CA GLY A 348 -9.94 11.59 -4.34
C GLY A 348 -8.53 11.04 -4.21
N HIS A 349 -8.36 9.89 -3.56
CA HIS A 349 -7.06 9.42 -3.07
C HIS A 349 -6.27 8.59 -4.11
N ARG A 350 -4.95 8.44 -3.84
CA ARG A 350 -3.96 7.51 -4.45
C ARG A 350 -3.26 7.94 -5.74
N GLY A 351 -3.75 8.91 -6.49
CA GLY A 351 -3.06 9.45 -7.69
C GLY A 351 -2.76 8.40 -8.76
N ILE A 352 -3.68 7.46 -8.93
CA ILE A 352 -3.63 6.38 -9.93
C ILE A 352 -4.38 6.77 -11.21
N ASN A 353 -4.16 6.03 -12.29
CA ASN A 353 -4.79 6.29 -13.56
C ASN A 353 -6.31 6.06 -13.51
N ASP A 354 -7.04 6.84 -14.32
CA ASP A 354 -8.47 6.61 -14.53
C ASP A 354 -8.70 5.25 -15.20
N GLY A 355 -9.82 4.63 -14.87
CA GLY A 355 -10.43 3.56 -15.68
C GLY A 355 -11.63 4.08 -16.46
N GLU A 356 -12.19 3.24 -17.33
CA GLU A 356 -13.38 3.56 -18.13
C GLU A 356 -14.59 3.98 -17.28
N TYR A 357 -14.75 3.38 -16.09
CA TYR A 357 -15.86 3.64 -15.17
C TYR A 357 -15.41 4.11 -13.78
N SER A 358 -14.17 4.57 -13.64
CA SER A 358 -13.60 5.00 -12.35
C SER A 358 -12.62 6.15 -12.54
N TYR A 359 -12.93 7.31 -11.95
CA TYR A 359 -12.15 8.54 -12.10
C TYR A 359 -11.43 8.92 -10.79
N CYS A 360 -10.12 9.11 -10.86
CA CYS A 360 -9.27 9.54 -9.74
C CYS A 360 -9.03 11.06 -9.77
N LEU A 361 -9.34 11.76 -8.69
CA LEU A 361 -9.20 13.21 -8.54
C LEU A 361 -8.01 13.61 -7.66
N GLU A 362 -7.04 12.72 -7.44
CA GLU A 362 -5.76 13.09 -6.83
C GLU A 362 -4.81 13.59 -7.93
N ALA A 363 -4.19 14.74 -7.69
CA ALA A 363 -3.03 15.17 -8.46
C ALA A 363 -2.08 16.05 -7.63
N ARG A 364 -2.01 15.83 -6.32
CA ARG A 364 -0.98 16.42 -5.43
C ARG A 364 -0.96 17.94 -5.46
N VAL A 365 -2.13 18.55 -5.32
CA VAL A 365 -2.34 20.00 -5.38
C VAL A 365 -1.42 20.77 -4.41
N GLU A 366 -1.10 20.17 -3.26
CA GLU A 366 -0.24 20.73 -2.22
C GLU A 366 1.23 20.81 -2.62
N PHE A 367 1.63 20.11 -3.68
CA PHE A 367 2.98 20.10 -4.25
C PHE A 367 3.08 20.84 -5.60
N GLY A 368 2.12 21.71 -5.89
CA GLY A 368 2.08 22.45 -7.16
C GLY A 368 1.49 21.66 -8.32
N GLY A 369 0.86 20.52 -8.03
CA GLY A 369 0.02 19.79 -8.97
C GLY A 369 -1.31 20.49 -9.22
N GLU A 370 -2.33 19.73 -9.59
CA GLU A 370 -3.64 20.27 -9.96
C GLU A 370 -4.71 19.88 -8.95
N LEU A 371 -5.60 20.82 -8.61
CA LEU A 371 -6.90 20.47 -8.04
C LEU A 371 -7.76 19.88 -9.15
N LYS A 372 -7.94 18.55 -9.15
CA LYS A 372 -8.75 17.87 -10.17
C LYS A 372 -10.24 18.04 -9.89
N ILE A 373 -11.00 18.29 -10.95
CA ILE A 373 -12.44 18.44 -10.93
C ILE A 373 -13.05 17.52 -11.99
N LEU A 374 -14.15 16.86 -11.66
CA LEU A 374 -15.00 16.15 -12.60
C LEU A 374 -16.37 16.83 -12.65
N THR A 375 -16.72 17.35 -13.82
CA THR A 375 -18.01 17.99 -14.08
C THR A 375 -18.88 17.04 -14.89
N ILE A 376 -20.11 16.82 -14.44
CA ILE A 376 -21.17 16.14 -15.18
C ILE A 376 -22.15 17.23 -15.62
N ASP A 377 -22.24 17.46 -16.93
CA ASP A 377 -23.12 18.48 -17.49
C ASP A 377 -24.58 18.02 -17.57
N ASN A 378 -25.47 18.93 -17.96
CA ASN A 378 -26.90 18.68 -17.98
C ASN A 378 -27.33 17.59 -18.98
N ASP A 379 -26.49 17.29 -19.96
CA ASP A 379 -26.71 16.23 -20.95
C ASP A 379 -26.11 14.89 -20.49
N GLY A 380 -25.49 14.87 -19.31
CA GLY A 380 -24.86 13.68 -18.71
C GLY A 380 -23.45 13.40 -19.23
N ASN A 381 -22.80 14.36 -19.90
CA ASN A 381 -21.41 14.21 -20.33
C ASN A 381 -20.45 14.45 -19.18
N ILE A 382 -19.41 13.63 -19.11
CA ILE A 382 -18.38 13.69 -18.06
C ILE A 382 -17.16 14.42 -18.62
N LYS A 383 -16.74 15.49 -17.95
CA LYS A 383 -15.51 16.22 -18.25
C LYS A 383 -14.64 16.34 -17.02
N LYS A 384 -13.41 15.81 -17.12
CA LYS A 384 -12.38 15.99 -16.10
C LYS A 384 -11.46 17.16 -16.47
N SER A 385 -11.16 18.02 -15.52
CA SER A 385 -10.24 19.17 -15.66
C SER A 385 -9.37 19.30 -14.41
N GLY A 386 -8.36 20.17 -14.47
CA GLY A 386 -7.52 20.48 -13.32
C GLY A 386 -7.19 21.97 -13.25
N ILE A 387 -7.10 22.50 -12.04
CA ILE A 387 -6.61 23.85 -11.78
C ILE A 387 -5.25 23.74 -11.12
N LYS A 388 -4.22 24.20 -11.82
CA LYS A 388 -2.85 24.18 -11.31
C LYS A 388 -2.72 25.06 -10.07
N ASN A 389 -1.99 24.57 -9.07
CA ASN A 389 -1.66 25.36 -7.90
C ASN A 389 -0.28 26.02 -8.04
N ASP A 390 -0.27 27.35 -8.15
CA ASP A 390 0.97 28.13 -8.11
C ASP A 390 1.31 28.65 -6.70
N VAL A 391 0.38 28.51 -5.74
CA VAL A 391 0.51 28.93 -4.34
C VAL A 391 0.65 27.69 -3.45
N TYR A 392 1.86 27.15 -3.45
CA TYR A 392 2.28 26.05 -2.59
C TYR A 392 3.63 26.39 -1.97
N ASN A 393 3.96 25.73 -0.86
CA ASN A 393 5.29 25.88 -0.32
C ASN A 393 6.25 25.01 -1.15
N ARG A 394 7.08 25.70 -1.94
CA ARG A 394 8.11 25.09 -2.79
C ARG A 394 9.17 24.32 -1.97
N GLY A 395 9.30 24.62 -0.67
CA GLY A 395 10.09 23.85 0.28
C GLY A 395 9.33 22.74 1.03
N LEU A 396 8.01 22.62 0.86
CA LEU A 396 7.18 21.54 1.43
C LEU A 396 7.32 20.33 0.51
N LYS A 397 7.98 19.30 1.01
CA LYS A 397 8.21 18.04 0.28
C LYS A 397 7.05 17.07 0.52
N LEU A 398 6.81 16.20 -0.46
CA LEU A 398 5.87 15.06 -0.38
C LEU A 398 5.97 14.35 0.99
N PRO A 399 4.87 14.14 1.74
CA PRO A 399 4.93 13.41 2.99
C PRO A 399 4.81 11.93 2.64
N MET A 400 5.94 11.30 2.33
CA MET A 400 6.06 9.85 2.28
C MET A 400 6.81 9.36 3.52
N SER A 401 6.04 9.14 4.59
CA SER A 401 6.33 8.26 5.73
C SER A 401 7.66 8.50 6.49
N ASP A 402 7.54 9.10 7.68
CA ASP A 402 8.57 9.19 8.72
C ASP A 402 9.96 9.59 8.20
N VAL A 403 10.10 10.85 7.80
CA VAL A 403 11.42 11.48 7.68
C VAL A 403 12.01 11.55 9.09
N THR A 404 12.91 10.64 9.41
CA THR A 404 13.81 10.84 10.54
C THR A 404 14.66 12.06 10.24
N GLU A 405 14.66 13.04 11.14
CA GLU A 405 15.60 14.16 11.15
C GLU A 405 17.03 13.63 11.10
N LYS A 406 17.56 13.55 9.88
CA LYS A 406 18.97 13.35 9.56
C LYS A 406 19.19 13.99 8.20
N VAL A 407 19.53 15.27 8.15
CA VAL A 407 19.99 15.84 6.89
C VAL A 407 21.23 16.69 7.15
N GLU A 408 22.39 16.09 6.88
CA GLU A 408 23.69 16.77 6.74
C GLU A 408 23.91 17.32 5.32
N PHE A 409 23.05 17.01 4.33
CA PHE A 409 23.25 17.32 2.90
C PHE A 409 22.04 18.00 2.26
N ASN A 410 22.24 19.13 1.56
CA ASN A 410 21.19 19.86 0.84
C ASN A 410 21.71 20.31 -0.53
N THR A 411 21.12 19.78 -1.59
CA THR A 411 21.46 20.07 -3.00
C THR A 411 20.52 21.13 -3.59
N ALA A 412 20.79 21.66 -4.78
CA ALA A 412 19.87 22.54 -5.51
C ALA A 412 18.69 21.78 -6.16
N ASN A 413 18.76 20.43 -6.24
CA ASN A 413 17.71 19.60 -6.83
C ASN A 413 16.75 19.08 -5.75
N GLU A 414 15.50 19.57 -5.79
CA GLU A 414 14.47 19.24 -4.79
C GLU A 414 14.13 17.75 -4.74
N LEU A 415 14.11 17.06 -5.88
CA LEU A 415 13.80 15.63 -5.97
C LEU A 415 14.94 14.77 -5.38
N ILE A 416 16.19 15.18 -5.58
CA ILE A 416 17.33 14.57 -4.88
C ILE A 416 17.23 14.82 -3.38
N ASN A 417 16.84 16.02 -2.95
CA ASN A 417 16.65 16.32 -1.54
C ASN A 417 15.48 15.56 -0.91
N GLU A 418 14.49 15.13 -1.68
CA GLU A 418 13.44 14.19 -1.26
C GLU A 418 14.04 12.79 -1.03
N MET A 419 14.84 12.30 -1.98
CA MET A 419 15.54 11.03 -1.85
C MET A 419 16.50 11.01 -0.65
N ILE A 420 17.18 12.12 -0.37
CA ILE A 420 18.08 12.28 0.79
C ILE A 420 17.32 12.09 2.11
N GLY A 421 16.13 12.68 2.23
CA GLY A 421 15.30 12.60 3.43
C GLY A 421 14.52 11.29 3.60
N HIS A 422 14.55 10.41 2.61
CA HIS A 422 13.69 9.23 2.59
C HIS A 422 14.24 8.11 3.48
N LYS A 423 13.45 7.64 4.46
CA LYS A 423 13.88 6.63 5.47
C LYS A 423 14.42 5.31 4.91
N PHE A 424 14.06 4.97 3.68
CA PHE A 424 14.49 3.76 2.99
C PHE A 424 15.68 3.97 2.05
N ILE A 425 16.25 5.18 2.01
CA ILE A 425 17.43 5.54 1.22
C ILE A 425 18.56 5.88 2.20
N THR A 426 19.76 5.39 1.90
CA THR A 426 20.99 5.74 2.59
C THR A 426 21.76 6.70 1.71
N VAL A 427 22.15 7.83 2.29
CA VAL A 427 23.02 8.82 1.68
C VAL A 427 24.44 8.62 2.21
N LYS A 428 25.43 8.68 1.34
CA LYS A 428 26.84 8.71 1.74
C LYS A 428 27.58 9.76 0.94
N GLU A 429 28.36 10.57 1.63
CA GLU A 429 29.37 11.41 1.01
C GLU A 429 30.41 10.55 0.29
N CYS A 430 30.82 11.00 -0.88
CA CYS A 430 31.77 10.35 -1.76
C CYS A 430 32.77 11.39 -2.25
N ASP A 431 33.88 10.91 -2.83
CA ASP A 431 34.88 11.76 -3.45
C ASP A 431 34.30 12.53 -4.65
N TYR A 432 35.06 13.49 -5.20
CA TYR A 432 34.68 14.26 -6.40
C TYR A 432 33.42 15.14 -6.24
N ASN A 433 33.17 15.63 -5.03
CA ASN A 433 31.97 16.41 -4.69
C ASN A 433 30.67 15.64 -4.93
N LEU A 434 30.67 14.32 -4.73
CA LEU A 434 29.50 13.47 -4.95
C LEU A 434 28.85 13.06 -3.64
N ILE A 435 27.54 12.85 -3.69
CA ILE A 435 26.82 12.03 -2.72
C ILE A 435 26.18 10.85 -3.44
N SER A 436 26.20 9.68 -2.82
CA SER A 436 25.52 8.49 -3.33
C SER A 436 24.18 8.31 -2.64
N LEU A 437 23.16 7.93 -3.40
CA LEU A 437 21.82 7.61 -2.90
C LEU A 437 21.51 6.17 -3.23
N ASN A 438 21.36 5.33 -2.21
CA ASN A 438 21.06 3.92 -2.41
C ASN A 438 20.05 3.39 -1.39
N PHE A 439 19.08 2.58 -1.83
CA PHE A 439 18.11 1.96 -0.94
C PHE A 439 18.81 1.17 0.17
N ASN A 440 18.26 1.24 1.38
CA ASN A 440 18.84 0.62 2.57
C ASN A 440 18.42 -0.87 2.71
N ARG A 441 19.00 -1.57 3.69
CA ARG A 441 18.71 -3.00 3.93
C ARG A 441 17.26 -3.24 4.32
N GLU A 442 16.64 -2.30 5.04
CA GLU A 442 15.24 -2.42 5.44
C GLU A 442 14.30 -2.35 4.23
N ALA A 443 14.55 -1.41 3.32
CA ALA A 443 13.83 -1.28 2.05
C ALA A 443 13.85 -2.60 1.28
N PHE A 444 15.06 -3.18 1.17
CA PHE A 444 15.28 -4.45 0.49
C PHE A 444 14.57 -5.62 1.18
N ASN A 445 14.75 -5.77 2.49
CA ASN A 445 14.25 -6.92 3.25
C ASN A 445 12.72 -6.89 3.42
N LYS A 446 12.15 -5.70 3.70
CA LYS A 446 10.70 -5.51 3.88
C LYS A 446 9.97 -5.24 2.55
N LYS A 447 10.66 -5.35 1.41
CA LYS A 447 10.14 -5.11 0.06
C LYS A 447 9.42 -3.75 -0.06
N LYS A 448 9.99 -2.71 0.54
CA LYS A 448 9.45 -1.34 0.51
C LYS A 448 9.97 -0.62 -0.73
N TRP A 449 9.20 -0.76 -1.81
CA TRP A 449 9.57 -0.27 -3.13
C TRP A 449 8.52 0.73 -3.63
N ASN A 450 8.94 1.97 -3.82
CA ASN A 450 8.21 3.09 -4.43
C ASN A 450 9.11 3.73 -5.51
N ASP A 451 8.62 4.74 -6.20
CA ASP A 451 9.33 5.41 -7.30
C ASP A 451 10.75 5.89 -6.90
N LEU A 452 10.90 6.48 -5.72
CA LEU A 452 12.21 6.93 -5.24
C LEU A 452 13.16 5.76 -4.91
N THR A 453 12.68 4.74 -4.21
CA THR A 453 13.53 3.61 -3.79
C THR A 453 13.90 2.69 -4.94
N ILE A 454 13.12 2.65 -6.04
CA ILE A 454 13.53 1.96 -7.26
C ILE A 454 14.60 2.75 -8.02
N LYS A 455 14.55 4.08 -7.99
CA LYS A 455 15.57 4.97 -8.57
C LYS A 455 16.86 4.98 -7.74
N ALA A 456 16.79 4.82 -6.42
CA ALA A 456 17.92 4.80 -5.50
C ALA A 456 18.77 3.50 -5.58
N ARG A 457 19.36 3.22 -6.74
CA ARG A 457 20.26 2.08 -6.96
C ARG A 457 21.43 2.53 -7.82
N GLY A 458 22.62 2.64 -7.24
CA GLY A 458 23.80 3.10 -7.99
C GLY A 458 23.58 4.49 -8.58
N LEU A 459 23.11 5.43 -7.75
CA LEU A 459 22.84 6.81 -8.11
C LEU A 459 23.83 7.70 -7.36
N PHE A 460 24.60 8.50 -8.10
CA PHE A 460 25.52 9.49 -7.56
C PHE A 460 25.21 10.83 -8.20
N VAL A 461 25.14 11.84 -7.36
CA VAL A 461 24.80 13.20 -7.75
C VAL A 461 25.83 14.16 -7.19
N ASP A 462 26.01 15.28 -7.89
CA ASP A 462 26.81 16.38 -7.38
C ASP A 462 26.18 16.93 -6.08
N LYS A 463 27.02 17.11 -5.06
CA LYS A 463 26.62 17.47 -3.69
C LYS A 463 25.95 18.84 -3.60
N ASP A 464 26.28 19.76 -4.51
CA ASP A 464 25.77 21.12 -4.49
C ASP A 464 24.58 21.28 -5.42
N SER A 465 24.69 20.88 -6.69
CA SER A 465 23.65 21.05 -7.71
C SER A 465 22.57 19.95 -7.67
N GLY A 466 22.91 18.75 -7.20
CA GLY A 466 22.05 17.57 -7.31
C GLY A 466 21.94 17.02 -8.74
N GLU A 467 22.80 17.45 -9.66
CA GLU A 467 22.88 16.89 -11.01
C GLU A 467 23.36 15.43 -10.94
N VAL A 468 22.72 14.53 -11.71
CA VAL A 468 23.15 13.12 -11.77
C VAL A 468 24.48 13.04 -12.52
N LYS A 469 25.49 12.46 -11.88
CA LYS A 469 26.84 12.28 -12.45
C LYS A 469 27.18 10.82 -12.73
N ILE A 470 26.59 9.90 -11.97
CA ILE A 470 26.76 8.46 -12.16
C ILE A 470 25.43 7.76 -11.93
N ARG A 471 25.01 6.90 -12.87
CA ARG A 471 23.69 6.26 -12.87
C ARG A 471 23.74 4.79 -13.26
N SER A 472 23.12 3.96 -12.44
CA SER A 472 22.75 2.57 -12.75
C SER A 472 21.24 2.45 -13.04
N TYR A 473 20.81 1.28 -13.51
CA TYR A 473 19.41 0.89 -13.74
C TYR A 473 18.48 1.26 -12.58
N ASN A 474 17.21 1.54 -12.89
CA ASN A 474 16.17 1.40 -11.87
C ASN A 474 16.12 -0.06 -11.39
N LYS A 475 15.74 -0.25 -10.13
CA LYS A 475 15.68 -1.57 -9.51
C LYS A 475 14.69 -2.49 -10.23
N PHE A 476 15.20 -3.52 -10.91
CA PHE A 476 14.39 -4.61 -11.47
C PHE A 476 14.35 -5.87 -10.59
N PHE A 477 13.30 -6.69 -10.73
CA PHE A 477 12.92 -7.74 -9.78
C PHE A 477 13.08 -9.15 -10.34
N ASN A 478 13.09 -10.16 -9.46
CA ASN A 478 13.05 -11.55 -9.94
C ASN A 478 11.66 -11.84 -10.53
N PHE A 479 11.59 -12.74 -11.51
CA PHE A 479 10.33 -13.37 -11.90
C PHE A 479 9.66 -14.00 -10.68
N GLY A 480 8.35 -13.77 -10.51
CA GLY A 480 7.57 -14.12 -9.33
C GLY A 480 7.63 -13.09 -8.18
N GLU A 481 8.37 -11.99 -8.32
CA GLU A 481 8.36 -10.88 -7.35
C GLU A 481 7.58 -9.66 -7.86
N ARG A 482 6.88 -9.00 -6.92
CA ARG A 482 5.98 -7.87 -7.21
C ARG A 482 4.94 -8.26 -8.27
N HIS A 483 4.77 -7.44 -9.31
CA HIS A 483 3.86 -7.69 -10.41
C HIS A 483 4.47 -8.57 -11.50
N ILE A 484 5.79 -8.86 -11.49
CA ILE A 484 6.45 -9.61 -12.57
C ILE A 484 6.09 -11.10 -12.48
N ASN A 485 4.97 -11.49 -13.08
CA ASN A 485 4.49 -12.87 -13.21
C ASN A 485 3.92 -13.08 -14.62
N LEU A 486 3.56 -14.33 -14.95
CA LEU A 486 3.04 -14.67 -16.28
C LEU A 486 1.82 -13.83 -16.68
N GLY A 487 0.87 -13.58 -15.75
CA GLY A 487 -0.32 -12.78 -16.05
C GLY A 487 0.01 -11.33 -16.42
N TYR A 488 0.94 -10.71 -15.68
CA TYR A 488 1.41 -9.36 -16.00
C TYR A 488 2.19 -9.33 -17.32
N LEU A 489 3.12 -10.26 -17.53
CA LEU A 489 3.94 -10.31 -18.74
C LEU A 489 3.11 -10.60 -19.98
N ASN A 490 2.03 -11.37 -19.87
CA ASN A 490 1.08 -11.58 -20.97
C ASN A 490 0.38 -10.29 -21.39
N LYS A 491 -0.02 -9.46 -20.41
CA LYS A 491 -0.82 -8.25 -20.65
C LYS A 491 0.04 -7.04 -21.07
N TYR A 492 1.26 -6.92 -20.52
CA TYR A 492 2.03 -5.67 -20.59
C TYR A 492 3.44 -5.80 -21.20
N ALA A 493 4.01 -6.99 -21.37
CA ALA A 493 5.35 -7.10 -21.94
C ALA A 493 5.34 -6.79 -23.44
N THR A 494 6.40 -6.13 -23.90
CA THR A 494 6.59 -5.77 -25.31
C THR A 494 7.67 -6.63 -25.96
N TYR A 495 7.36 -7.19 -27.14
CA TYR A 495 8.21 -8.16 -27.83
C TYR A 495 8.98 -7.53 -29.02
N PRO A 496 10.13 -8.10 -29.42
CA PRO A 496 10.81 -9.23 -28.78
C PRO A 496 11.42 -8.93 -27.41
N ILE A 497 11.40 -9.92 -26.52
CA ILE A 497 12.12 -9.90 -25.24
C ILE A 497 13.51 -10.47 -25.47
N ARG A 498 14.54 -9.69 -25.17
CA ARG A 498 15.94 -10.10 -25.24
C ARG A 498 16.35 -10.81 -23.97
N VAL A 499 17.07 -11.93 -24.11
CA VAL A 499 17.55 -12.74 -23.00
C VAL A 499 19.07 -12.64 -22.91
N PHE A 500 19.56 -12.10 -21.80
CA PHE A 500 20.99 -11.93 -21.54
C PHE A 500 21.47 -12.88 -20.45
N LYS A 501 22.72 -13.32 -20.56
CA LYS A 501 23.38 -14.05 -19.49
C LYS A 501 23.54 -13.17 -18.26
N LYS A 502 23.09 -13.65 -17.10
CA LYS A 502 23.33 -12.96 -15.83
C LYS A 502 24.68 -13.40 -15.24
N TYR A 503 25.67 -12.53 -15.35
CA TYR A 503 26.96 -12.69 -14.69
C TYR A 503 26.83 -12.57 -13.15
N ASN A 504 27.81 -13.13 -12.43
CA ASN A 504 27.79 -13.25 -10.98
C ASN A 504 29.06 -12.66 -10.34
N GLY A 505 29.09 -11.33 -10.25
CA GLY A 505 30.09 -10.54 -9.54
C GLY A 505 29.41 -9.42 -8.75
N PHE A 506 30.04 -8.26 -8.70
CA PHE A 506 29.45 -7.05 -8.14
C PHE A 506 29.28 -5.95 -9.19
N LEU A 507 28.35 -5.03 -8.93
CA LEU A 507 28.06 -3.91 -9.82
C LEU A 507 29.17 -2.86 -9.72
N GLY A 508 29.84 -2.59 -10.83
CA GLY A 508 30.78 -1.48 -11.03
C GLY A 508 30.20 -0.43 -11.98
N LEU A 509 30.48 0.84 -11.73
CA LEU A 509 30.02 1.96 -12.56
C LEU A 509 31.22 2.84 -12.90
N ALA A 510 31.39 3.15 -14.18
CA ALA A 510 32.35 4.15 -14.65
C ALA A 510 31.59 5.32 -15.27
N SER A 511 31.98 6.54 -14.94
CA SER A 511 31.48 7.77 -15.57
C SER A 511 32.61 8.80 -15.59
N VAL A 512 32.42 9.93 -16.28
CA VAL A 512 33.38 11.02 -16.29
C VAL A 512 32.87 12.18 -15.43
N VAL A 513 33.64 12.55 -14.42
CA VAL A 513 33.35 13.67 -13.51
C VAL A 513 34.59 14.56 -13.48
N ASN A 514 34.41 15.87 -13.69
CA ASN A 514 35.53 16.83 -13.76
C ASN A 514 36.64 16.40 -14.75
N ASN A 515 36.25 15.83 -15.90
CA ASN A 515 37.14 15.32 -16.95
C ASN A 515 38.02 14.10 -16.57
N GLU A 516 37.78 13.50 -15.40
CA GLU A 516 38.42 12.28 -14.92
C GLU A 516 37.44 11.10 -14.93
N VAL A 517 37.93 9.89 -15.24
CA VAL A 517 37.12 8.68 -15.13
C VAL A 517 36.99 8.31 -13.66
N VAL A 518 35.77 8.35 -13.14
CA VAL A 518 35.43 7.97 -11.77
C VAL A 518 34.83 6.57 -11.78
N LEU A 519 35.49 5.64 -11.09
CA LEU A 519 35.02 4.28 -10.88
C LEU A 519 34.38 4.15 -9.51
N THR A 520 33.21 3.52 -9.47
CA THR A 520 32.48 3.31 -8.22
C THR A 520 31.96 1.88 -8.12
N SER A 521 31.79 1.42 -6.89
CA SER A 521 30.89 0.28 -6.62
C SER A 521 29.45 0.79 -6.61
N LYS A 522 28.48 -0.09 -6.30
CA LYS A 522 27.05 0.28 -6.17
C LYS A 522 26.74 1.55 -5.35
N SER A 523 27.54 1.92 -4.34
CA SER A 523 27.16 3.01 -3.44
C SER A 523 28.32 3.83 -2.85
N VAL A 524 29.55 3.64 -3.31
CA VAL A 524 30.73 4.35 -2.78
C VAL A 524 31.79 4.49 -3.87
N THR A 525 32.54 5.60 -3.82
CA THR A 525 33.73 5.90 -4.63
C THR A 525 35.03 5.36 -4.03
N SER A 526 34.96 4.76 -2.84
CA SER A 526 36.13 4.27 -2.10
C SER A 526 35.87 2.91 -1.43
N GLY A 527 36.95 2.22 -1.09
CA GLY A 527 36.95 0.94 -0.38
C GLY A 527 37.08 -0.29 -1.27
N LYS A 528 37.17 -1.47 -0.63
CA LYS A 528 37.59 -2.75 -1.24
C LYS A 528 37.05 -3.00 -2.65
N TYR A 529 35.74 -2.89 -2.85
CA TYR A 529 35.12 -3.21 -4.15
C TYR A 529 35.49 -2.21 -5.25
N LYS A 530 35.63 -0.93 -4.90
CA LYS A 530 36.13 0.09 -5.84
C LYS A 530 37.60 -0.19 -6.17
N ASP A 531 38.40 -0.57 -5.19
CA ASP A 531 39.84 -0.84 -5.40
C ASP A 531 40.04 -2.07 -6.29
N ILE A 532 39.24 -3.13 -6.10
CA ILE A 532 39.23 -4.29 -7.01
C ILE A 532 38.87 -3.85 -8.43
N PHE A 533 37.81 -3.04 -8.59
CA PHE A 533 37.41 -2.56 -9.91
C PHE A 533 38.51 -1.71 -10.56
N GLN A 534 39.14 -0.81 -9.79
CA GLN A 534 40.27 0.00 -10.25
C GLN A 534 41.44 -0.87 -10.71
N ASN A 535 41.84 -1.87 -9.91
CA ASN A 535 42.96 -2.74 -10.24
C ASN A 535 42.74 -3.52 -11.55
N ILE A 536 41.50 -3.95 -11.83
CA ILE A 536 41.18 -4.63 -13.09
C ILE A 536 41.13 -3.61 -14.24
N TRP A 537 40.51 -2.45 -14.02
CA TRP A 537 40.44 -1.36 -14.99
C TRP A 537 41.83 -0.86 -15.42
N ASP A 538 42.77 -0.76 -14.49
CA ASP A 538 44.14 -0.29 -14.78
C ASP A 538 44.88 -1.22 -15.73
N LYS A 539 44.56 -2.53 -15.70
CA LYS A 539 45.10 -3.55 -16.62
C LYS A 539 44.42 -3.54 -18.00
N VAL A 540 43.25 -2.90 -18.15
CA VAL A 540 42.59 -2.75 -19.46
C VAL A 540 43.44 -1.84 -20.36
N GLU A 541 43.43 -2.17 -21.65
CA GLU A 541 44.18 -1.49 -22.70
C GLU A 541 43.81 0.01 -22.75
N SER A 542 44.82 0.88 -22.88
CA SER A 542 44.63 2.34 -22.85
C SER A 542 43.67 2.85 -23.91
N GLY A 543 43.73 2.29 -25.13
CA GLY A 543 42.82 2.65 -26.22
C GLY A 543 41.36 2.32 -25.92
N VAL A 544 41.10 1.22 -25.21
CA VAL A 544 39.73 0.83 -24.79
C VAL A 544 39.22 1.76 -23.70
N LYS A 545 40.07 2.11 -22.73
CA LYS A 545 39.73 3.09 -21.69
C LYS A 545 39.42 4.46 -22.27
N GLU A 546 40.19 4.92 -23.25
CA GLU A 546 39.96 6.21 -23.89
C GLU A 546 38.68 6.20 -24.73
N LEU A 547 38.42 5.13 -25.48
CA LEU A 547 37.15 4.94 -26.21
C LEU A 547 35.94 5.03 -25.28
N LEU A 548 35.98 4.32 -24.14
CA LEU A 548 34.90 4.35 -23.14
C LEU A 548 34.77 5.74 -22.52
N LYS A 549 35.89 6.39 -22.18
CA LYS A 549 35.91 7.75 -21.64
C LYS A 549 35.23 8.73 -22.59
N GLN A 550 35.62 8.72 -23.87
CA GLN A 550 35.05 9.61 -24.88
C GLN A 550 33.56 9.35 -25.07
N THR A 551 33.15 8.08 -25.11
CA THR A 551 31.74 7.69 -25.21
C THR A 551 30.91 8.25 -24.05
N MET A 552 31.42 8.16 -22.81
CA MET A 552 30.74 8.65 -21.61
C MET A 552 30.62 10.17 -21.60
N ILE A 553 31.63 10.89 -22.11
CA ILE A 553 31.61 12.36 -22.22
C ILE A 553 30.58 12.81 -23.26
N GLU A 554 30.66 12.28 -24.49
CA GLU A 554 29.84 12.73 -25.61
C GLU A 554 28.34 12.50 -25.38
N ASN A 555 27.99 11.48 -24.61
CA ASN A 555 26.60 11.07 -24.41
C ASN A 555 26.10 11.31 -22.98
N ASN A 556 26.90 11.96 -22.12
CA ASN A 556 26.62 12.17 -20.70
C ASN A 556 26.05 10.92 -20.01
N CYS A 557 26.82 9.82 -20.04
CA CYS A 557 26.34 8.52 -19.58
C CYS A 557 27.35 7.78 -18.70
N THR A 558 26.83 6.79 -18.00
CA THR A 558 27.59 5.84 -17.17
C THR A 558 27.72 4.52 -17.90
N ALA A 559 28.94 3.99 -18.00
CA ALA A 559 29.18 2.61 -18.39
C ALA A 559 29.01 1.68 -17.19
N VAL A 560 28.10 0.71 -17.30
CA VAL A 560 27.75 -0.21 -16.22
C VAL A 560 28.41 -1.56 -16.42
N PHE A 561 29.06 -2.08 -15.38
CA PHE A 561 29.81 -3.32 -15.43
C PHE A 561 29.34 -4.33 -14.39
N GLU A 562 29.39 -5.62 -14.74
CA GLU A 562 29.58 -6.66 -13.74
C GLU A 562 31.08 -6.93 -13.59
N VAL A 563 31.61 -6.65 -12.41
CA VAL A 563 33.02 -6.84 -12.05
C VAL A 563 33.18 -8.20 -11.41
N VAL A 564 33.99 -9.05 -12.02
CA VAL A 564 34.28 -10.42 -11.56
C VAL A 564 35.74 -10.50 -11.16
N SER A 565 35.99 -10.82 -9.88
CA SER A 565 37.34 -11.03 -9.34
C SER A 565 37.37 -12.30 -8.49
N PRO A 566 37.70 -13.46 -9.07
CA PRO A 566 37.56 -14.76 -8.40
C PRO A 566 38.43 -14.89 -7.15
N GLU A 567 39.59 -14.25 -7.14
CA GLU A 567 40.55 -14.29 -6.03
C GLU A 567 40.13 -13.40 -4.86
N TYR A 568 39.72 -12.15 -5.15
CA TYR A 568 39.47 -11.14 -4.12
C TYR A 568 38.00 -11.03 -3.67
N ASP A 569 37.06 -11.52 -4.50
CA ASP A 569 35.63 -11.55 -4.23
C ASP A 569 34.95 -12.80 -4.84
N PRO A 570 35.23 -14.00 -4.32
CA PRO A 570 34.64 -15.24 -4.84
C PRO A 570 33.13 -15.27 -4.62
N HIS A 571 32.40 -15.22 -5.73
CA HIS A 571 30.96 -15.32 -5.79
C HIS A 571 30.50 -16.80 -5.90
N ILE A 572 29.23 -17.07 -6.24
CA ILE A 572 28.70 -18.46 -6.25
C ILE A 572 29.13 -19.21 -7.52
N ILE A 573 29.17 -18.49 -8.65
CA ILE A 573 29.62 -19.05 -9.92
C ILE A 573 31.14 -18.92 -9.99
N LYS A 574 31.80 -20.02 -10.39
CA LYS A 574 33.25 -20.05 -10.55
C LYS A 574 33.63 -19.43 -11.88
N TYR A 575 34.65 -18.58 -11.86
CA TYR A 575 35.27 -17.99 -13.03
C TYR A 575 36.76 -18.32 -13.02
N ASP A 576 37.37 -18.39 -14.20
CA ASP A 576 38.76 -18.77 -14.41
C ASP A 576 39.74 -17.61 -14.18
N LYS A 577 39.32 -16.38 -14.47
CA LYS A 577 40.11 -15.16 -14.28
C LYS A 577 39.22 -13.95 -13.99
N GLU A 578 39.86 -12.78 -13.85
CA GLU A 578 39.18 -11.50 -13.70
C GLU A 578 38.49 -11.07 -15.00
N TYR A 579 37.29 -10.50 -14.90
CA TYR A 579 36.56 -9.93 -16.03
C TYR A 579 35.81 -8.65 -15.65
N LEU A 580 35.72 -7.75 -16.61
CA LEU A 580 34.78 -6.64 -16.66
C LEU A 580 33.77 -6.91 -17.77
N TYR A 581 32.54 -7.27 -17.39
CA TYR A 581 31.44 -7.40 -18.35
C TYR A 581 30.75 -6.05 -18.50
N LEU A 582 30.97 -5.35 -19.61
CA LEU A 582 30.22 -4.16 -19.98
C LEU A 582 28.77 -4.56 -20.26
N LEU A 583 27.88 -4.18 -19.35
CA LEU A 583 26.47 -4.52 -19.41
C LEU A 583 25.72 -3.55 -20.32
N ASP A 584 25.75 -2.27 -19.99
CA ASP A 584 24.96 -1.24 -20.66
C ASP A 584 25.56 0.15 -20.43
N PHE A 585 25.21 1.09 -21.31
CA PHE A 585 25.35 2.53 -21.03
C PHE A 585 24.01 3.09 -20.53
N ILE A 586 24.05 3.93 -19.51
CA ILE A 586 22.86 4.55 -18.92
C ILE A 586 23.07 6.05 -18.83
N GLU A 587 22.14 6.84 -19.37
CA GLU A 587 22.19 8.30 -19.29
C GLU A 587 22.28 8.78 -17.84
N ASN A 588 23.07 9.82 -17.60
CA ASN A 588 23.20 10.47 -16.31
C ASN A 588 22.00 11.41 -16.07
N LYS A 589 20.80 10.82 -16.00
CA LYS A 589 19.55 11.47 -15.64
C LYS A 589 18.80 10.66 -14.59
N LEU A 590 17.96 11.35 -13.81
CA LEU A 590 17.26 10.72 -12.70
C LEU A 590 16.11 9.84 -13.19
N ASP A 591 15.29 10.42 -14.06
CA ASP A 591 14.18 9.77 -14.75
C ASP A 591 14.68 9.22 -16.08
N LEU A 592 14.70 7.90 -16.18
CA LEU A 592 14.89 7.22 -17.45
C LEU A 592 13.52 7.24 -18.15
N ASP A 593 13.45 7.57 -19.44
CA ASP A 593 12.19 7.75 -20.20
C ASP A 593 11.38 6.44 -20.39
N THR A 594 11.72 5.40 -19.63
CA THR A 594 11.33 3.99 -19.75
C THR A 594 11.31 3.32 -18.37
N HIS A 595 11.06 2.01 -18.29
CA HIS A 595 10.92 1.29 -17.03
C HIS A 595 12.23 1.17 -16.22
N ASN A 596 13.20 0.39 -16.73
CA ASN A 596 14.44 0.10 -16.02
C ASN A 596 15.69 0.66 -16.69
N ILE A 597 15.64 0.80 -18.01
CA ILE A 597 16.71 1.30 -18.86
C ILE A 597 16.12 1.89 -20.14
N ASP A 598 16.69 2.99 -20.62
CA ASP A 598 16.51 3.41 -22.01
C ASP A 598 17.27 2.43 -22.92
N LEU A 599 16.53 1.45 -23.43
CA LEU A 599 17.09 0.36 -24.19
C LEU A 599 17.66 0.83 -25.53
N GLU A 600 16.96 1.74 -26.21
CA GLU A 600 17.39 2.26 -27.50
C GLU A 600 18.71 3.05 -27.36
N PHE A 601 18.78 3.95 -26.38
CA PHE A 601 20.00 4.67 -26.05
C PHE A 601 21.17 3.72 -25.81
N SER A 602 20.96 2.73 -24.94
CA SER A 602 22.02 1.80 -24.57
C SER A 602 22.49 0.95 -25.73
N GLU A 603 21.58 0.40 -26.53
CA GLU A 603 21.92 -0.43 -27.68
C GLU A 603 22.69 0.34 -28.75
N ASN A 604 22.30 1.59 -29.01
CA ASN A 604 22.97 2.42 -29.98
C ASN A 604 24.44 2.64 -29.60
N LEU A 605 24.74 2.88 -28.32
CA LEU A 605 26.11 2.99 -27.83
C LEU A 605 26.83 1.65 -27.80
N MET A 606 26.17 0.59 -27.33
CA MET A 606 26.74 -0.77 -27.31
C MET A 606 27.14 -1.26 -28.70
N LYS A 607 26.42 -0.86 -29.77
CA LYS A 607 26.79 -1.15 -31.16
C LYS A 607 27.97 -0.30 -31.64
N ARG A 608 28.02 0.98 -31.29
CA ARG A 608 29.08 1.91 -31.73
C ARG A 608 30.44 1.64 -31.06
N VAL A 609 30.43 1.21 -29.81
CA VAL A 609 31.66 0.99 -29.03
C VAL A 609 32.24 -0.37 -29.33
N GLU A 610 33.09 -0.49 -30.34
CA GLU A 610 33.78 -1.75 -30.69
C GLU A 610 35.21 -1.76 -30.14
N PHE A 611 35.56 -2.84 -29.45
CA PHE A 611 36.90 -3.04 -28.88
C PHE A 611 37.23 -4.53 -28.78
N SER A 612 38.52 -4.83 -28.60
CA SER A 612 39.03 -6.13 -28.19
C SER A 612 39.84 -5.95 -26.92
N SER A 613 39.62 -6.81 -25.93
CA SER A 613 40.33 -6.78 -24.65
C SER A 613 40.38 -8.17 -24.02
N ASP A 614 41.45 -8.47 -23.30
CA ASP A 614 41.61 -9.74 -22.58
C ASP A 614 40.78 -9.82 -21.28
N LEU A 615 40.43 -8.67 -20.71
CA LEU A 615 39.76 -8.54 -19.42
C LEU A 615 38.37 -7.90 -19.53
N LEU A 616 38.12 -7.11 -20.58
CA LEU A 616 36.85 -6.41 -20.77
C LEU A 616 36.07 -7.03 -21.95
N THR A 617 34.81 -7.40 -21.72
CA THR A 617 33.93 -7.93 -22.78
C THR A 617 32.51 -7.41 -22.63
N LYS A 618 31.73 -7.42 -23.70
CA LYS A 618 30.32 -7.00 -23.65
C LYS A 618 29.45 -8.12 -23.08
N LYS A 619 28.29 -7.76 -22.53
CA LYS A 619 27.27 -8.75 -22.16
C LYS A 619 26.86 -9.60 -23.36
N GLU A 620 26.58 -10.86 -23.07
CA GLU A 620 26.14 -11.86 -24.05
C GLU A 620 24.61 -11.90 -24.14
N GLU A 621 24.09 -11.59 -25.33
CA GLU A 621 22.70 -11.87 -25.70
C GLU A 621 22.60 -13.31 -26.19
N LEU A 622 21.76 -14.12 -25.54
CA LEU A 622 21.65 -15.55 -25.78
C LEU A 622 20.55 -15.88 -26.79
N THR A 623 19.40 -15.20 -26.70
CA THR A 623 18.26 -15.40 -27.58
C THR A 623 17.28 -14.23 -27.50
N ARG A 624 16.32 -14.20 -28.43
CA ARG A 624 15.15 -13.33 -28.43
C ARG A 624 13.89 -14.18 -28.41
N LEU A 625 12.90 -13.71 -27.66
CA LEU A 625 11.59 -14.34 -27.52
C LEU A 625 10.60 -13.44 -28.22
N GLU A 626 9.95 -13.92 -29.27
CA GLU A 626 9.14 -13.09 -30.17
C GLU A 626 7.69 -12.91 -29.68
N ASN A 627 7.25 -13.74 -28.75
CA ASN A 627 5.88 -13.75 -28.24
C ASN A 627 5.78 -14.38 -26.84
N TYR A 628 4.58 -14.30 -26.27
CA TYR A 628 4.29 -14.80 -24.93
C TYR A 628 4.48 -16.32 -24.79
N ASP A 629 4.14 -17.11 -25.81
CA ASP A 629 4.27 -18.56 -25.75
C ASP A 629 5.75 -18.97 -25.68
N GLU A 630 6.62 -18.31 -26.45
CA GLU A 630 8.06 -18.48 -26.35
C GLU A 630 8.60 -18.08 -24.97
N LEU A 631 8.13 -16.97 -24.40
CA LEU A 631 8.49 -16.57 -23.04
C LEU A 631 8.06 -17.60 -22.00
N TYR A 632 6.82 -18.08 -22.09
CA TYR A 632 6.29 -19.09 -21.20
C TYR A 632 7.12 -20.38 -21.26
N ASN A 633 7.36 -20.88 -22.48
CA ASN A 633 8.13 -22.09 -22.71
C ASN A 633 9.57 -21.93 -22.22
N PHE A 634 10.21 -20.81 -22.52
CA PHE A 634 11.56 -20.49 -22.04
C PHE A 634 11.62 -20.53 -20.50
N LEU A 635 10.75 -19.77 -19.82
CA LEU A 635 10.75 -19.73 -18.35
C LEU A 635 10.45 -21.10 -17.74
N HIS A 636 9.52 -21.85 -18.32
CA HIS A 636 9.16 -23.19 -17.87
C HIS A 636 10.33 -24.16 -18.01
N GLU A 637 10.96 -24.23 -19.19
CA GLU A 637 12.14 -25.06 -19.42
C GLU A 637 13.26 -24.75 -18.42
N LYS A 638 13.52 -23.45 -18.18
CA LYS A 638 14.60 -23.01 -17.26
C LYS A 638 14.33 -23.32 -15.79
N THR A 639 13.10 -23.68 -15.40
CA THR A 639 12.85 -24.22 -14.05
C THR A 639 13.47 -25.60 -13.83
N MET A 640 13.73 -26.35 -14.91
CA MET A 640 14.30 -27.70 -14.89
C MET A 640 15.72 -27.75 -15.46
N SER A 641 16.32 -26.59 -15.75
CA SER A 641 17.65 -26.51 -16.37
C SER A 641 18.77 -26.96 -15.42
N LEU A 642 19.76 -27.65 -16.00
CA LEU A 642 21.01 -28.08 -15.35
C LEU A 642 22.17 -27.10 -15.58
N GLU A 643 21.90 -25.93 -16.17
CA GLU A 643 22.91 -24.91 -16.43
C GLU A 643 23.51 -24.34 -15.12
N GLU A 644 24.83 -24.21 -15.08
CA GLU A 644 25.60 -23.88 -13.86
C GLU A 644 26.07 -22.41 -13.78
N PHE A 645 25.22 -21.46 -14.19
CA PHE A 645 25.45 -20.02 -13.98
C PHE A 645 24.28 -19.37 -13.22
N GLU A 646 24.35 -18.06 -12.96
CA GLU A 646 23.36 -17.44 -12.06
C GLU A 646 21.93 -17.44 -12.62
N GLY A 647 21.79 -17.30 -13.93
CA GLY A 647 20.52 -17.26 -14.65
C GLY A 647 20.50 -16.15 -15.69
N TYR A 648 19.33 -15.57 -15.92
CA TYR A 648 19.09 -14.64 -17.03
C TYR A 648 18.63 -13.27 -16.55
N VAL A 649 18.97 -12.25 -17.32
CA VAL A 649 18.31 -10.95 -17.32
C VAL A 649 17.53 -10.84 -18.61
N LEU A 650 16.23 -10.60 -18.50
CA LEU A 650 15.33 -10.43 -19.63
C LEU A 650 14.98 -8.94 -19.73
N CYS A 651 15.01 -8.39 -20.94
CA CYS A 651 14.65 -7.00 -21.23
C CYS A 651 13.67 -6.96 -22.39
N ASP A 652 12.50 -6.39 -22.15
CA ASP A 652 11.47 -6.18 -23.17
C ASP A 652 11.76 -4.90 -23.98
N ASN A 653 11.02 -4.64 -25.05
CA ASN A 653 11.27 -3.48 -25.92
C ASN A 653 10.94 -2.11 -25.28
N SER A 654 10.16 -2.08 -24.21
CA SER A 654 9.85 -0.88 -23.43
C SER A 654 10.93 -0.54 -22.38
N GLY A 655 11.99 -1.36 -22.30
CA GLY A 655 13.03 -1.24 -21.28
C GLY A 655 12.65 -1.83 -19.93
N LEU A 656 11.58 -2.64 -19.85
CA LEU A 656 11.25 -3.41 -18.66
C LEU A 656 12.23 -4.57 -18.52
N MET A 657 12.93 -4.60 -17.38
CA MET A 657 13.88 -5.64 -17.05
C MET A 657 13.35 -6.53 -15.92
N PHE A 658 13.66 -7.81 -15.99
CA PHE A 658 13.50 -8.74 -14.88
C PHE A 658 14.54 -9.83 -14.94
N LYS A 659 14.68 -10.59 -13.87
CA LYS A 659 15.69 -11.66 -13.77
C LYS A 659 15.05 -13.00 -13.43
N PHE A 660 15.57 -14.05 -14.03
CA PHE A 660 15.22 -15.42 -13.72
C PHE A 660 16.47 -16.13 -13.21
N LYS A 661 16.42 -16.72 -12.01
CA LYS A 661 17.57 -17.41 -11.43
C LYS A 661 17.43 -18.91 -11.61
N LEU A 662 18.51 -19.56 -12.04
CA LEU A 662 18.50 -20.99 -12.29
C LEU A 662 18.47 -21.81 -10.98
N PRO A 663 17.91 -23.04 -11.00
CA PRO A 663 17.86 -23.91 -9.83
C PRO A 663 19.22 -24.13 -9.17
N TYR A 664 20.27 -24.33 -9.97
CA TYR A 664 21.65 -24.49 -9.51
C TYR A 664 22.08 -23.32 -8.60
N TYR A 665 21.89 -22.08 -9.07
CA TYR A 665 22.27 -20.90 -8.31
C TYR A 665 21.41 -20.71 -7.07
N ILE A 666 20.10 -20.97 -7.14
CA ILE A 666 19.20 -20.85 -6.00
C ILE A 666 19.61 -21.83 -4.88
N LEU A 667 19.95 -23.06 -5.24
CA LEU A 667 20.46 -24.08 -4.33
C LEU A 667 21.74 -23.60 -3.63
N TRP A 668 22.74 -23.18 -4.40
CA TRP A 668 24.03 -22.76 -3.84
C TRP A 668 23.97 -21.43 -3.09
N LYS A 669 23.09 -20.51 -3.49
CA LYS A 669 22.80 -19.30 -2.71
C LYS A 669 22.22 -19.64 -1.34
N THR A 670 21.32 -20.62 -1.29
CA THR A 670 20.73 -21.10 -0.03
C THR A 670 21.79 -21.76 0.85
N ARG A 671 22.63 -22.61 0.27
CA ARG A 671 23.78 -23.24 0.95
C ARG A 671 24.80 -22.21 1.46
N ARG A 672 25.09 -21.16 0.69
CA ARG A 672 25.94 -20.04 1.14
C ARG A 672 25.36 -19.33 2.36
N ALA A 673 24.06 -19.10 2.39
CA ALA A 673 23.41 -18.51 3.56
C ALA A 673 23.56 -19.39 4.81
N TRP A 674 23.52 -20.72 4.65
CA TRP A 674 23.83 -21.65 5.74
C TRP A 674 25.29 -21.57 6.16
N LEU A 675 26.24 -21.59 5.23
CA LEU A 675 27.66 -21.43 5.53
C LEU A 675 27.93 -20.19 6.39
N GLU A 676 27.39 -19.03 6.00
CA GLU A 676 27.53 -17.78 6.75
C GLU A 676 26.88 -17.83 8.15
N ARG A 677 25.69 -18.44 8.24
CA ARG A 677 25.00 -18.64 9.53
C ARG A 677 25.83 -19.55 10.46
N TYR A 678 26.41 -20.62 9.93
CA TYR A 678 27.26 -21.54 10.69
C TYR A 678 28.54 -20.86 11.16
N ARG A 679 29.23 -20.12 10.29
CA ARG A 679 30.39 -19.29 10.67
C ARG A 679 30.07 -18.36 11.82
N SER A 680 28.98 -17.60 11.70
CA SER A 680 28.58 -16.64 12.74
C SER A 680 28.23 -17.34 14.06
N ALA A 681 27.60 -18.52 14.01
CA ALA A 681 27.25 -19.28 15.21
C ALA A 681 28.48 -19.89 15.90
N LEU A 682 29.40 -20.50 15.14
CA LEU A 682 30.64 -21.07 15.65
C LEU A 682 31.56 -20.00 16.24
N ALA A 683 31.66 -18.82 15.60
CA ALA A 683 32.38 -17.68 16.14
C ALA A 683 31.83 -17.22 17.50
N LYS A 684 30.52 -17.38 17.74
CA LYS A 684 29.82 -17.00 18.98
C LYS A 684 29.64 -18.15 19.98
N GLY A 685 30.25 -19.32 19.74
CA GLY A 685 30.11 -20.50 20.60
C GLY A 685 28.69 -21.06 20.69
N LYS A 686 27.81 -20.75 19.73
CA LYS A 686 26.41 -21.21 19.72
C LYS A 686 26.28 -22.55 19.00
N LYS A 687 25.51 -23.47 19.59
CA LYS A 687 25.11 -24.72 18.91
C LYS A 687 24.12 -24.41 17.78
N VAL A 688 24.31 -25.05 16.64
CA VAL A 688 23.39 -25.00 15.50
C VAL A 688 22.74 -26.37 15.36
N GLU A 689 21.42 -26.44 15.55
CA GLU A 689 20.66 -27.68 15.43
C GLU A 689 20.26 -27.95 13.97
N VAL A 690 20.36 -29.23 13.57
CA VAL A 690 19.90 -29.72 12.27
C VAL A 690 18.72 -30.66 12.52
N THR A 691 17.53 -30.27 12.07
CA THR A 691 16.33 -31.11 12.18
C THR A 691 16.31 -32.17 11.08
N GLU A 692 15.59 -33.28 11.33
CA GLU A 692 15.61 -34.43 10.40
C GLU A 692 14.85 -34.20 9.09
N LYS A 693 13.89 -33.27 9.05
CA LYS A 693 13.03 -32.98 7.88
C LYS A 693 13.58 -31.90 6.94
N ASP A 694 14.89 -31.67 6.94
CA ASP A 694 15.52 -30.57 6.20
C ASP A 694 16.10 -31.04 4.84
N GLU A 695 15.65 -30.45 3.73
CA GLU A 695 16.15 -30.77 2.38
C GLU A 695 17.67 -30.51 2.20
N HIS A 696 18.27 -29.69 3.07
CA HIS A 696 19.70 -29.43 3.08
C HIS A 696 20.43 -30.13 4.23
N ARG A 697 19.82 -31.14 4.87
CA ARG A 697 20.39 -31.88 6.01
C ARG A 697 21.81 -32.39 5.75
N HIS A 698 22.06 -33.00 4.59
CA HIS A 698 23.37 -33.55 4.24
C HIS A 698 24.44 -32.45 4.18
N PHE A 699 24.15 -31.34 3.49
CA PHE A 699 25.04 -30.19 3.43
C PHE A 699 25.31 -29.57 4.80
N LYS A 700 24.29 -29.43 5.66
CA LYS A 700 24.47 -28.90 7.02
C LYS A 700 25.31 -29.81 7.91
N LYS A 701 25.11 -31.13 7.82
CA LYS A 701 25.94 -32.11 8.52
C LYS A 701 27.40 -32.06 8.03
N PHE A 702 27.60 -31.88 6.73
CA PHE A 702 28.93 -31.69 6.15
C PHE A 702 29.63 -30.43 6.70
N LEU A 703 28.92 -29.29 6.79
CA LEU A 703 29.46 -28.09 7.43
C LEU A 703 29.88 -28.33 8.89
N LEU A 704 29.06 -29.06 9.67
CA LEU A 704 29.40 -29.42 11.04
C LEU A 704 30.66 -30.30 11.13
N LYS A 705 30.81 -31.25 10.19
CA LYS A 705 31.97 -32.15 10.11
C LYS A 705 33.28 -31.40 9.82
N LEU A 706 33.23 -30.35 8.99
CA LEU A 706 34.42 -29.56 8.64
C LEU A 706 34.99 -28.80 9.84
N GLY A 707 34.16 -28.40 10.81
CA GLY A 707 34.58 -27.67 12.00
C GLY A 707 34.91 -26.19 11.74
N LYS A 708 35.08 -25.42 12.83
CA LYS A 708 35.26 -23.96 12.78
C LYS A 708 36.51 -23.54 12.00
N ASP A 709 37.65 -24.14 12.32
CA ASP A 709 38.95 -23.70 11.81
C ASP A 709 39.08 -23.86 10.30
N LYS A 710 38.51 -24.94 9.76
CA LYS A 710 38.51 -25.20 8.31
C LYS A 710 37.50 -24.32 7.57
N LEU A 711 36.37 -23.98 8.19
CA LEU A 711 35.34 -23.17 7.54
C LEU A 711 35.69 -21.69 7.44
N GLU A 712 36.57 -21.15 8.28
CA GLU A 712 36.85 -19.70 8.34
C GLU A 712 37.57 -19.20 7.07
N GLY A 713 38.41 -20.04 6.45
CA GLY A 713 39.21 -19.66 5.27
C GLY A 713 38.66 -20.08 3.90
N LEU A 714 37.56 -20.84 3.82
CA LEU A 714 37.05 -21.36 2.55
C LEU A 714 36.09 -20.37 1.86
N SER A 715 36.08 -20.27 0.55
CA SER A 715 34.96 -19.65 -0.18
C SER A 715 33.77 -20.60 -0.27
N ILE A 716 32.63 -20.12 -0.77
CA ILE A 716 31.50 -21.02 -1.08
C ILE A 716 31.88 -22.01 -2.18
N ILE A 717 32.78 -21.64 -3.09
CA ILE A 717 33.26 -22.49 -4.18
C ILE A 717 34.10 -23.63 -3.61
N ASP A 718 35.03 -23.34 -2.68
CA ASP A 718 35.85 -24.38 -2.06
C ASP A 718 34.99 -25.36 -1.24
N VAL A 719 33.99 -24.84 -0.53
CA VAL A 719 33.02 -25.68 0.20
C VAL A 719 32.21 -26.55 -0.76
N ARG A 720 31.82 -26.03 -1.92
CA ARG A 720 31.13 -26.81 -2.97
C ARG A 720 32.02 -27.94 -3.46
N GLU A 721 33.25 -27.64 -3.86
CA GLU A 721 34.18 -28.64 -4.39
C GLU A 721 34.52 -29.73 -3.37
N LEU A 722 34.61 -29.38 -2.08
CA LEU A 722 34.79 -30.38 -1.03
C LEU A 722 33.52 -31.23 -0.81
N TYR A 723 32.33 -30.61 -0.88
CA TYR A 723 31.07 -31.31 -0.69
C TYR A 723 30.79 -32.32 -1.82
N GLU A 724 31.06 -31.93 -3.06
CA GLU A 724 30.92 -32.75 -4.27
C GLU A 724 32.00 -33.82 -4.41
N LYS A 725 33.12 -33.72 -3.66
CA LYS A 725 34.10 -34.81 -3.55
C LYS A 725 33.68 -35.87 -2.54
N GLU A 726 32.88 -35.52 -1.54
CA GLU A 726 32.40 -36.44 -0.50
C GLU A 726 31.07 -37.12 -0.83
N ASN A 727 30.34 -36.66 -1.85
CA ASN A 727 29.02 -37.16 -2.30
C ASN A 727 28.96 -37.16 -3.81
#